data_AF-A0A2A2XZK1-F1
#
_entry.id   AF-A0A2A2XZK1-F1
#
_cell.length_a   1.000
_cell.length_b   1.000
_cell.length_c   1.000
_cell.angle_alpha   90.00
_cell.angle_beta   90.00
_cell.angle_gamma   90.00
#
_symmetry.space_group_name_H-M   'P 1'
#
loop_
_entity.id
_entity.type
_entity.pdbx_description
1 polymer ?
#
loop_
_entity_poly.entity_id
_entity_poly.type
_entity_poly.pdbx_seq_one_letter_code
_entity_poly.pdbx_strand_id
1 'polypeptide(L)'
;MARLPLLLLLLLAGTGALAALDLSRPPDPREIRSLAADSYPAIAHKISEALMAAYVPGARGRPGISGNPAFSTWLDFYRGCDLLVRPCSAETIPLVRRYFFRERATGKIFFLETGVIRPEALESLPESELAAMAEHQQIRARLEEAALPQGSTLATGTLGDIAGAKLSGEFLSNPSFLGAFFSTLSDRDYTPLVLKNLREILESQPGKWREYQNLAIALAVVNDSPLPEFWPHIQVTPSLVPKEIPSVSAQFSRWVAANESGKLDHDLRKLPPDQLKFVIDAFVTESEIDWARKNVRFSRSNFDRAFSEVAYQPDRIKSKRFFWKASPYTLENIRRTGGICVDQAYYAMIAGKAHGLPTLFFTGQGKDGGHAWFGYLKREDKWELDVGRYAQQNYAVGQALDPQSWQPISDHQLQLLAAHFRDKPEFAASMNDLAMASIFEKNGDAARADAALASAVQTCPKNPDAWEQRGEFLARTNAPLEQRREFHEEAIRRLGSSPDLKVRHQSALANIHRKSGDQSSANKVERAIMTQNRRDRTDLSVGIAAQKVNAAIATGDLDAAASEFHKQLHSIGENAGGDFVKQVGVPFLEALMKNGQNTRARRAIDTMRQQLTPERGSLLDMALRELELSTKNRTKVP
;
A
#
# COMPACT_ATOMS: atom_id res chain seq x y z
N MET A 1 35.93 54.89 -52.38
CA MET A 1 35.15 54.29 -53.49
C MET A 1 35.72 52.89 -53.70
N ALA A 2 35.02 51.82 -53.31
CA ALA A 2 34.09 51.04 -54.14
C ALA A 2 34.84 50.21 -55.23
N ARG A 3 34.67 48.89 -55.43
CA ARG A 3 33.53 47.98 -55.13
C ARG A 3 33.97 46.51 -54.88
N LEU A 4 33.11 45.72 -54.19
CA LEU A 4 32.97 44.24 -54.29
C LEU A 4 32.15 43.87 -55.56
N PRO A 5 31.90 42.60 -55.98
CA PRO A 5 31.80 41.32 -55.22
C PRO A 5 32.64 40.17 -55.88
N LEU A 6 32.39 38.83 -55.84
CA LEU A 6 31.27 37.97 -55.41
C LEU A 6 31.71 36.50 -55.12
N LEU A 7 31.05 35.86 -54.14
CA LEU A 7 30.82 34.42 -53.85
C LEU A 7 31.81 33.28 -54.25
N LEU A 8 32.07 32.40 -53.26
CA LEU A 8 31.47 31.06 -53.25
C LEU A 8 31.02 30.67 -51.81
N LEU A 9 29.87 30.02 -51.68
CA LEU A 9 29.27 29.64 -50.38
C LEU A 9 29.90 28.36 -49.82
N LEU A 10 30.10 28.32 -48.50
CA LEU A 10 30.27 27.09 -47.72
C LEU A 10 29.07 26.93 -46.79
N LEU A 11 28.11 26.11 -47.21
CA LEU A 11 26.95 25.71 -46.41
C LEU A 11 27.34 24.52 -45.53
N LEU A 12 27.88 24.81 -44.34
CA LEU A 12 27.83 23.87 -43.22
C LEU A 12 26.61 24.22 -42.37
N ALA A 13 25.57 23.39 -42.48
CA ALA A 13 24.38 23.51 -41.65
C ALA A 13 24.77 23.36 -40.18
N GLY A 14 24.44 24.36 -39.36
CA GLY A 14 24.86 24.39 -37.97
C GLY A 14 24.21 23.28 -37.15
N THR A 15 25.03 22.42 -36.55
CA THR A 15 24.65 21.75 -35.31
C THR A 15 24.48 22.83 -34.25
N GLY A 16 23.23 23.15 -33.90
CA GLY A 16 22.93 24.17 -32.91
C GLY A 16 23.56 23.81 -31.57
N ALA A 17 24.51 24.63 -31.11
CA ALA A 17 25.01 24.53 -29.74
C ALA A 17 23.85 24.82 -28.78
N LEU A 18 23.28 23.75 -28.23
CA LEU A 18 22.15 23.84 -27.30
C LEU A 18 22.56 24.65 -26.07
N ALA A 19 21.78 25.69 -25.76
CA ALA A 19 21.94 26.40 -24.51
C ALA A 19 21.82 25.44 -23.32
N ALA A 20 22.66 25.67 -22.30
CA ALA A 20 22.58 24.97 -21.03
C ALA A 20 21.20 25.24 -20.39
N LEU A 21 20.60 24.20 -19.78
CA LEU A 21 19.31 24.33 -19.12
C LEU A 21 19.47 25.16 -17.83
N ASP A 22 18.65 26.19 -17.69
CA ASP A 22 18.64 27.05 -16.51
C ASP A 22 17.74 26.45 -15.42
N LEU A 23 18.33 25.61 -14.57
CA LEU A 23 17.65 24.96 -13.45
C LEU A 23 17.37 25.92 -12.27
N SER A 24 17.78 27.19 -12.35
CA SER A 24 17.52 28.18 -11.28
C SER A 24 16.09 28.73 -11.31
N ARG A 25 15.41 28.61 -12.45
CA ARG A 25 13.99 28.96 -12.66
C ARG A 25 13.22 27.72 -13.15
N PRO A 26 11.90 27.63 -12.90
CA PRO A 26 11.09 26.56 -13.48
C PRO A 26 11.08 26.68 -15.02
N PRO A 27 10.93 25.56 -15.75
CA PRO A 27 10.80 25.56 -17.20
C PRO A 27 9.54 26.34 -17.60
N ASP A 28 9.66 27.27 -18.55
CA ASP A 28 8.51 28.04 -19.00
C ASP A 28 7.67 27.26 -20.05
N PRO A 29 6.37 27.56 -20.23
CA PRO A 29 5.53 26.78 -21.16
C PRO A 29 5.97 26.81 -22.63
N ARG A 30 6.76 27.79 -23.09
CA ARG A 30 7.36 27.81 -24.43
C ARG A 30 8.60 26.92 -24.47
N GLU A 31 9.43 26.96 -23.45
CA GLU A 31 10.57 26.05 -23.26
C GLU A 31 10.12 24.59 -23.23
N ILE A 32 9.08 24.26 -22.44
CA ILE A 32 8.44 22.93 -22.41
C ILE A 32 7.96 22.51 -23.80
N ARG A 33 7.24 23.37 -24.53
CA ARG A 33 6.75 23.04 -25.89
C ARG A 33 7.86 22.92 -26.91
N SER A 34 8.94 23.70 -26.78
CA SER A 34 10.10 23.63 -27.67
C SER A 34 10.88 22.35 -27.42
N LEU A 35 11.06 21.95 -26.15
CA LEU A 35 11.68 20.69 -25.80
C LEU A 35 10.81 19.53 -26.30
N ALA A 36 9.51 19.51 -26.00
CA ALA A 36 8.58 18.45 -26.44
C ALA A 36 8.34 18.36 -27.96
N ALA A 37 8.99 19.19 -28.79
CA ALA A 37 9.06 19.03 -30.24
C ALA A 37 10.20 18.07 -30.68
N ASP A 38 11.22 17.90 -29.84
CA ASP A 38 12.26 16.87 -29.99
C ASP A 38 11.72 15.49 -29.51
N SER A 39 12.50 14.43 -29.70
CA SER A 39 12.12 13.11 -29.19
C SER A 39 12.29 13.02 -27.67
N TYR A 40 11.29 12.48 -26.97
CA TYR A 40 11.32 12.29 -25.51
C TYR A 40 12.61 11.62 -24.96
N PRO A 41 13.25 10.63 -25.62
CA PRO A 41 14.52 10.07 -25.12
C PRO A 41 15.67 11.07 -25.08
N ALA A 42 15.80 11.91 -26.12
CA ALA A 42 16.88 12.90 -26.20
C ALA A 42 16.71 14.00 -25.14
N ILE A 43 15.45 14.44 -24.94
CA ILE A 43 15.09 15.42 -23.90
C ILE A 43 15.35 14.85 -22.50
N ALA A 44 14.87 13.63 -22.22
CA ALA A 44 15.04 12.98 -20.93
C ALA A 44 16.53 12.80 -20.59
N HIS A 45 17.35 12.38 -21.55
CA HIS A 45 18.80 12.29 -21.37
C HIS A 45 19.41 13.66 -21.04
N LYS A 46 19.17 14.69 -21.87
CA LYS A 46 19.70 16.06 -21.65
C LYS A 46 19.33 16.62 -20.27
N ILE A 47 18.08 16.44 -19.82
CA ILE A 47 17.65 16.95 -18.51
C ILE A 47 18.27 16.12 -17.39
N SER A 48 18.39 14.79 -17.53
CA SER A 48 19.04 13.95 -16.52
C SER A 48 20.50 14.34 -16.29
N GLU A 49 21.27 14.63 -17.34
CA GLU A 49 22.65 15.14 -17.21
C GLU A 49 22.69 16.48 -16.46
N ALA A 50 21.80 17.42 -16.80
CA ALA A 50 21.73 18.71 -16.14
C ALA A 50 21.34 18.60 -14.65
N LEU A 51 20.33 17.78 -14.32
CA LEU A 51 19.90 17.49 -12.95
C LEU A 51 21.03 16.83 -12.15
N MET A 52 21.70 15.82 -12.72
CA MET A 52 22.85 15.16 -12.11
C MET A 52 24.03 16.12 -11.90
N ALA A 53 24.33 17.00 -12.85
CA ALA A 53 25.40 17.98 -12.73
C ALA A 53 25.10 19.03 -11.62
N ALA A 54 23.85 19.48 -11.52
CA ALA A 54 23.42 20.45 -10.51
C ALA A 54 23.12 19.85 -9.13
N TYR A 55 22.98 18.52 -9.01
CA TYR A 55 22.56 17.88 -7.76
C TYR A 55 23.58 18.04 -6.62
N VAL A 56 23.18 18.82 -5.62
CA VAL A 56 23.85 18.96 -4.32
C VAL A 56 22.97 18.33 -3.24
N PRO A 57 23.45 17.31 -2.50
CA PRO A 57 22.68 16.67 -1.43
C PRO A 57 22.46 17.63 -0.26
N GLY A 58 21.37 17.40 0.47
CA GLY A 58 21.04 18.10 1.70
C GLY A 58 21.84 17.64 2.91
N ALA A 59 21.55 18.29 4.03
CA ALA A 59 22.06 17.95 5.34
C ALA A 59 20.90 17.80 6.33
N ARG A 60 21.20 17.42 7.57
CA ARG A 60 20.20 17.17 8.62
C ARG A 60 19.20 18.32 8.78
N GLY A 61 17.94 18.08 8.40
CA GLY A 61 16.84 19.07 8.45
C GLY A 61 17.07 20.30 7.56
N ARG A 62 17.93 20.21 6.53
CA ARG A 62 18.24 21.29 5.59
C ARG A 62 18.30 20.68 4.18
N PRO A 63 17.23 20.83 3.37
CA PRO A 63 17.23 20.38 1.98
C PRO A 63 18.46 20.84 1.19
N GLY A 64 18.90 19.99 0.26
CA GLY A 64 19.87 20.37 -0.77
C GLY A 64 19.19 21.12 -1.90
N ILE A 65 19.73 21.03 -3.12
CA ILE A 65 19.08 21.60 -4.31
C ILE A 65 17.70 20.97 -4.59
N SER A 66 17.49 19.73 -4.11
CA SER A 66 16.21 19.01 -4.14
C SER A 66 15.06 19.72 -3.40
N GLY A 67 15.35 20.66 -2.50
CA GLY A 67 14.35 21.53 -1.88
C GLY A 67 13.99 22.78 -2.68
N ASN A 68 14.63 23.02 -3.82
CA ASN A 68 14.32 24.16 -4.68
C ASN A 68 13.09 23.86 -5.57
N PRO A 69 12.03 24.69 -5.57
CA PRO A 69 10.85 24.47 -6.42
C PRO A 69 11.14 24.45 -7.93
N ALA A 70 12.11 25.23 -8.41
CA ALA A 70 12.54 25.22 -9.82
C ALA A 70 13.16 23.88 -10.20
N PHE A 71 14.11 23.39 -9.38
CA PHE A 71 14.73 22.08 -9.55
C PHE A 71 13.70 20.96 -9.50
N SER A 72 12.75 21.04 -8.55
CA SER A 72 11.63 20.10 -8.42
C SER A 72 10.78 20.04 -9.69
N THR A 73 10.46 21.21 -10.27
CA THR A 73 9.67 21.30 -11.51
C THR A 73 10.42 20.68 -12.70
N TRP A 74 11.73 20.91 -12.82
CA TRP A 74 12.56 20.26 -13.84
C TRP A 74 12.69 18.75 -13.64
N LEU A 75 12.76 18.29 -12.39
CA LEU A 75 12.81 16.88 -12.02
C LEU A 75 11.50 16.16 -12.39
N ASP A 76 10.34 16.73 -12.08
CA ASP A 76 9.05 16.15 -12.46
C ASP A 76 8.82 16.20 -13.98
N PHE A 77 9.28 17.25 -14.68
CA PHE A 77 9.27 17.29 -16.14
C PHE A 77 10.16 16.20 -16.75
N TYR A 78 11.38 16.00 -16.23
CA TYR A 78 12.23 14.86 -16.61
C TYR A 78 11.52 13.53 -16.37
N ARG A 79 10.93 13.31 -15.19
CA ARG A 79 10.20 12.07 -14.86
C ARG A 79 9.04 11.86 -15.83
N GLY A 80 8.38 12.93 -16.28
CA GLY A 80 7.34 12.87 -17.31
C GLY A 80 7.88 12.39 -18.67
N CYS A 81 8.97 12.97 -19.16
CA CYS A 81 9.61 12.51 -20.40
C CYS A 81 10.15 11.07 -20.29
N ASP A 82 10.81 10.73 -19.18
CA ASP A 82 11.32 9.39 -18.87
C ASP A 82 10.18 8.36 -18.76
N LEU A 83 9.00 8.76 -18.29
CA LEU A 83 7.83 7.88 -18.25
C LEU A 83 7.32 7.58 -19.66
N LEU A 84 7.08 8.61 -20.48
CA LEU A 84 6.46 8.45 -21.80
C LEU A 84 7.30 7.61 -22.79
N VAL A 85 8.61 7.50 -22.58
CA VAL A 85 9.49 6.63 -23.41
C VAL A 85 9.49 5.16 -23.01
N ARG A 86 8.98 4.80 -21.82
CA ARG A 86 9.07 3.41 -21.35
C ARG A 86 8.27 2.47 -22.24
N PRO A 87 8.82 1.31 -22.63
CA PRO A 87 8.05 0.29 -23.30
C PRO A 87 7.05 -0.32 -22.31
N CYS A 88 5.82 -0.58 -22.75
CA CYS A 88 4.77 -1.18 -21.92
C CYS A 88 5.17 -2.55 -21.33
N SER A 89 6.10 -3.27 -21.96
CA SER A 89 6.65 -4.54 -21.44
C SER A 89 7.48 -4.38 -20.17
N ALA A 90 8.13 -3.23 -19.95
CA ALA A 90 8.85 -2.97 -18.71
C ALA A 90 7.91 -2.91 -17.49
N GLU A 91 6.66 -2.47 -17.71
CA GLU A 91 5.63 -2.38 -16.67
C GLU A 91 4.95 -3.75 -16.39
N THR A 92 5.16 -4.76 -17.24
CA THR A 92 4.73 -6.15 -16.99
C THR A 92 5.63 -6.84 -15.94
N ILE A 93 6.89 -6.46 -15.81
CA ILE A 93 7.83 -7.04 -14.83
C ILE A 93 7.37 -6.81 -13.37
N PRO A 94 6.98 -5.57 -12.95
CA PRO A 94 6.34 -5.32 -11.67
C PRO A 94 5.08 -6.17 -11.42
N LEU A 95 4.24 -6.38 -12.44
CA LEU A 95 3.08 -7.28 -12.31
C LEU A 95 3.51 -8.73 -12.01
N VAL A 96 4.50 -9.28 -12.72
CA VAL A 96 5.02 -10.62 -12.40
C VAL A 96 5.53 -10.67 -10.95
N ARG A 97 6.29 -9.66 -10.51
CA ARG A 97 6.81 -9.55 -9.13
C ARG A 97 5.70 -9.48 -8.07
N ARG A 98 4.59 -8.78 -8.36
CA ARG A 98 3.45 -8.58 -7.45
C ARG A 98 2.56 -9.82 -7.33
N TYR A 99 2.40 -10.58 -8.42
CA TYR A 99 1.41 -11.65 -8.51
C TYR A 99 1.99 -13.08 -8.48
N PHE A 100 3.27 -13.30 -8.82
CA PHE A 100 3.88 -14.64 -8.85
C PHE A 100 4.96 -14.84 -7.79
N PHE A 101 4.90 -16.00 -7.12
CA PHE A 101 5.79 -16.35 -6.01
C PHE A 101 6.20 -17.82 -6.07
N ARG A 102 7.35 -18.16 -5.46
CA ARG A 102 7.86 -19.53 -5.38
C ARG A 102 7.56 -20.14 -4.02
N GLU A 103 7.05 -21.36 -3.96
CA GLU A 103 6.90 -22.10 -2.70
C GLU A 103 8.23 -22.73 -2.29
N ARG A 104 8.72 -22.40 -1.09
CA ARG A 104 10.03 -22.86 -0.59
C ARG A 104 10.20 -24.37 -0.54
N ALA A 105 9.12 -25.10 -0.25
CA ALA A 105 9.17 -26.54 -0.03
C ALA A 105 9.22 -27.36 -1.32
N THR A 106 8.69 -26.83 -2.44
CA THR A 106 8.54 -27.59 -3.70
C THR A 106 9.19 -26.89 -4.90
N GLY A 107 9.57 -25.62 -4.77
CA GLY A 107 10.05 -24.80 -5.88
C GLY A 107 8.97 -24.41 -6.90
N LYS A 108 7.71 -24.81 -6.70
CA LYS A 108 6.60 -24.49 -7.61
C LYS A 108 6.27 -23.00 -7.59
N ILE A 109 5.84 -22.48 -8.74
CA ILE A 109 5.38 -21.09 -8.89
C ILE A 109 3.87 -21.05 -8.67
N PHE A 110 3.42 -20.09 -7.86
CA PHE A 110 2.02 -19.83 -7.52
C PHE A 110 1.64 -18.40 -7.91
N PHE A 111 0.39 -18.24 -8.34
CA PHE A 111 -0.25 -16.93 -8.53
C PHE A 111 -1.02 -16.56 -7.26
N LEU A 112 -0.90 -15.32 -6.79
CA LEU A 112 -1.70 -14.77 -5.70
C LEU A 112 -2.68 -13.73 -6.23
N GLU A 113 -3.95 -13.88 -5.90
CA GLU A 113 -5.02 -12.98 -6.37
C GLU A 113 -4.99 -11.60 -5.68
N THR A 114 -5.63 -10.62 -6.30
CA THR A 114 -5.66 -9.25 -5.80
C THR A 114 -6.28 -9.18 -4.40
N GLY A 115 -5.55 -8.53 -3.49
CA GLY A 115 -5.91 -8.41 -2.07
C GLY A 115 -5.57 -9.63 -1.20
N VAL A 116 -5.01 -10.70 -1.76
CA VAL A 116 -4.45 -11.80 -0.96
C VAL A 116 -3.09 -11.39 -0.38
N ILE A 117 -2.93 -11.56 0.94
CA ILE A 117 -1.64 -11.40 1.63
C ILE A 117 -0.76 -12.61 1.33
N ARG A 118 0.50 -12.39 0.93
CA ARG A 118 1.46 -13.46 0.66
C ARG A 118 1.68 -14.38 1.88
N PRO A 119 1.40 -15.69 1.77
CA PRO A 119 1.71 -16.67 2.82
C PRO A 119 3.22 -16.79 3.08
N GLU A 120 3.63 -17.07 4.33
CA GLU A 120 5.05 -17.19 4.71
C GLU A 120 5.83 -18.30 3.97
N ALA A 121 5.13 -19.32 3.47
CA ALA A 121 5.69 -20.42 2.69
C ALA A 121 6.09 -20.01 1.26
N LEU A 122 5.60 -18.85 0.79
CA LEU A 122 5.90 -18.30 -0.53
C LEU A 122 6.95 -17.18 -0.43
N GLU A 123 7.90 -17.20 -1.36
CA GLU A 123 8.94 -16.18 -1.48
C GLU A 123 8.92 -15.49 -2.84
N SER A 124 9.46 -14.26 -2.89
CA SER A 124 9.59 -13.52 -4.14
C SER A 124 10.48 -14.26 -5.13
N LEU A 125 10.11 -14.21 -6.41
CA LEU A 125 10.95 -14.71 -7.49
C LEU A 125 12.22 -13.84 -7.63
N PRO A 126 13.38 -14.42 -8.01
CA PRO A 126 14.59 -13.66 -8.30
C PRO A 126 14.39 -12.67 -9.45
N GLU A 127 14.96 -11.46 -9.35
CA GLU A 127 14.89 -10.43 -10.40
C GLU A 127 15.36 -10.92 -11.77
N SER A 128 16.34 -11.84 -11.80
CA SER A 128 16.85 -12.46 -13.03
C SER A 128 15.83 -13.34 -13.77
N GLU A 129 14.76 -13.78 -13.12
CA GLU A 129 13.70 -14.61 -13.73
C GLU A 129 12.53 -13.77 -14.28
N LEU A 130 12.27 -12.60 -13.68
CA LEU A 130 11.04 -11.83 -13.91
C LEU A 130 10.86 -11.40 -15.37
N ALA A 131 11.94 -10.97 -16.04
CA ALA A 131 11.89 -10.52 -17.43
C ALA A 131 11.50 -11.66 -18.40
N ALA A 132 12.06 -12.86 -18.21
CA ALA A 132 11.71 -14.03 -19.02
C ALA A 132 10.25 -14.47 -18.76
N MET A 133 9.79 -14.36 -17.51
CA MET A 133 8.41 -14.67 -17.14
C MET A 133 7.41 -13.64 -17.71
N ALA A 134 7.75 -12.35 -17.76
CA ALA A 134 6.88 -11.30 -18.32
C ALA A 134 6.57 -11.48 -19.82
N GLU A 135 7.45 -12.17 -20.55
CA GLU A 135 7.23 -12.53 -21.96
C GLU A 135 6.63 -13.94 -22.15
N HIS A 136 6.51 -14.74 -21.08
CA HIS A 136 5.97 -16.10 -21.18
C HIS A 136 4.44 -16.11 -21.38
N GLN A 137 3.96 -16.72 -22.46
CA GLN A 137 2.56 -16.68 -22.90
C GLN A 137 1.55 -17.04 -21.81
N GLN A 138 1.80 -18.09 -21.02
CA GLN A 138 0.90 -18.52 -19.94
C GLN A 138 0.88 -17.55 -18.75
N ILE A 139 2.01 -16.89 -18.46
CA ILE A 139 2.10 -15.89 -17.39
C ILE A 139 1.32 -14.64 -17.80
N ARG A 140 1.51 -14.18 -19.04
CA ARG A 140 0.75 -13.07 -19.63
C ARG A 140 -0.76 -13.31 -19.62
N ALA A 141 -1.20 -14.47 -20.10
CA ALA A 141 -2.62 -14.84 -20.09
C ALA A 141 -3.21 -14.84 -18.67
N ARG A 142 -2.48 -15.34 -17.66
CA ARG A 142 -2.95 -15.33 -16.26
C ARG A 142 -2.95 -13.93 -15.64
N LEU A 143 -2.04 -13.04 -16.04
CA LEU A 143 -2.08 -11.62 -15.65
C LEU A 143 -3.32 -10.93 -16.24
N GLU A 144 -3.62 -11.15 -17.52
CA GLU A 144 -4.79 -10.56 -18.18
C GLU A 144 -6.12 -11.11 -17.61
N GLU A 145 -6.15 -12.38 -17.21
CA GLU A 145 -7.31 -13.01 -16.59
C GLU A 145 -7.61 -12.49 -15.18
N ALA A 146 -6.58 -12.32 -14.33
CA ALA A 146 -6.77 -12.21 -12.88
C ALA A 146 -5.98 -11.09 -12.17
N ALA A 147 -5.01 -10.44 -12.84
CA ALA A 147 -4.25 -9.31 -12.28
C ALA A 147 -4.70 -7.94 -12.82
N LEU A 148 -5.48 -7.91 -13.91
CA LEU A 148 -6.04 -6.71 -14.52
C LEU A 148 -7.58 -6.67 -14.40
N PRO A 149 -8.22 -5.48 -14.42
CA PRO A 149 -9.67 -5.35 -14.52
C PRO A 149 -10.25 -6.05 -15.76
N GLN A 150 -11.41 -6.68 -15.59
CA GLN A 150 -12.09 -7.46 -16.63
C GLN A 150 -12.18 -6.72 -17.97
N GLY A 151 -11.72 -7.36 -19.05
CA GLY A 151 -11.68 -6.79 -20.40
C GLY A 151 -10.46 -5.91 -20.70
N SER A 152 -9.51 -5.80 -19.76
CA SER A 152 -8.18 -5.22 -20.02
C SER A 152 -7.21 -6.26 -20.56
N THR A 153 -6.18 -5.80 -21.26
CA THR A 153 -5.08 -6.62 -21.77
C THR A 153 -3.75 -5.95 -21.44
N LEU A 154 -2.65 -6.71 -21.49
CA LEU A 154 -1.31 -6.17 -21.34
C LEU A 154 -0.98 -5.28 -22.54
N ALA A 155 -0.61 -4.04 -22.26
CA ALA A 155 -0.31 -3.06 -23.28
C ALA A 155 0.99 -3.38 -24.05
N THR A 156 1.06 -2.91 -25.29
CA THR A 156 2.25 -2.95 -26.16
C THR A 156 2.62 -1.53 -26.59
N GLY A 157 3.74 -1.36 -27.30
CA GLY A 157 4.27 -0.03 -27.65
C GLY A 157 4.91 0.68 -26.45
N THR A 158 4.84 2.00 -26.43
CA THR A 158 5.33 2.87 -25.35
C THR A 158 4.21 3.44 -24.50
N LEU A 159 4.53 3.88 -23.28
CA LEU A 159 3.58 4.63 -22.44
C LEU A 159 3.11 5.93 -23.12
N GLY A 160 3.93 6.54 -23.98
CA GLY A 160 3.55 7.67 -24.83
C GLY A 160 2.45 7.35 -25.84
N ASP A 161 2.45 6.16 -26.43
CA ASP A 161 1.38 5.69 -27.34
C ASP A 161 0.06 5.48 -26.58
N ILE A 162 0.14 4.97 -25.34
CA ILE A 162 -1.00 4.76 -24.47
C ILE A 162 -1.57 6.09 -23.93
N ALA A 163 -0.72 7.06 -23.60
CA ALA A 163 -1.16 8.41 -23.25
C ALA A 163 -1.73 9.16 -24.47
N GLY A 164 -1.12 8.98 -25.64
CA GLY A 164 -1.43 9.76 -26.84
C GLY A 164 -1.04 11.24 -26.72
N ALA A 165 -1.11 11.97 -27.84
CA ALA A 165 -0.62 13.35 -27.91
C ALA A 165 -1.34 14.32 -26.95
N LYS A 166 -2.66 14.16 -26.77
CA LYS A 166 -3.47 15.07 -25.94
C LYS A 166 -3.15 14.95 -24.45
N LEU A 167 -3.11 13.73 -23.91
CA LEU A 167 -2.72 13.54 -22.50
C LEU A 167 -1.26 13.92 -22.30
N SER A 168 -0.35 13.49 -23.20
CA SER A 168 1.08 13.85 -23.09
C SER A 168 1.29 15.37 -23.05
N GLY A 169 0.53 16.14 -23.85
CA GLY A 169 0.56 17.60 -23.83
C GLY A 169 0.08 18.22 -22.51
N GLU A 170 -1.04 17.77 -21.96
CA GLU A 170 -1.51 18.23 -20.63
C GLU A 170 -0.55 17.81 -19.51
N PHE A 171 -0.06 16.57 -19.55
CA PHE A 171 0.86 15.97 -18.58
C PHE A 171 2.15 16.78 -18.51
N LEU A 172 2.82 17.02 -19.64
CA LEU A 172 4.09 17.73 -19.69
C LEU A 172 3.98 19.25 -19.48
N SER A 173 2.82 19.87 -19.72
CA SER A 173 2.63 21.33 -19.56
C SER A 173 2.03 21.77 -18.22
N ASN A 174 1.71 20.82 -17.33
CA ASN A 174 1.11 21.11 -16.02
C ASN A 174 1.96 20.52 -14.87
N PRO A 175 2.90 21.31 -14.30
CA PRO A 175 3.69 20.90 -13.15
C PRO A 175 2.89 20.40 -11.95
N SER A 176 1.72 21.01 -11.67
CA SER A 176 0.87 20.59 -10.55
C SER A 176 0.28 19.20 -10.77
N PHE A 177 -0.02 18.84 -12.02
CA PHE A 177 -0.44 17.50 -12.39
C PHE A 177 0.69 16.49 -12.20
N LEU A 178 1.90 16.80 -12.71
CA LEU A 178 3.06 15.91 -12.59
C LEU A 178 3.39 15.62 -11.13
N GLY A 179 3.46 16.65 -10.29
CA GLY A 179 3.73 16.48 -8.86
C GLY A 179 2.68 15.61 -8.17
N ALA A 180 1.38 15.88 -8.39
CA ALA A 180 0.29 15.07 -7.81
C ALA A 180 0.26 13.63 -8.35
N PHE A 181 0.50 13.44 -9.65
CA PHE A 181 0.57 12.12 -10.28
C PHE A 181 1.72 11.30 -9.71
N PHE A 182 2.92 11.89 -9.67
CA PHE A 182 4.13 11.21 -9.21
C PHE A 182 4.26 11.09 -7.68
N SER A 183 3.46 11.81 -6.90
CA SER A 183 3.28 11.55 -5.47
C SER A 183 2.26 10.44 -5.18
N THR A 184 1.45 10.06 -6.19
CA THR A 184 0.40 9.04 -6.06
C THR A 184 0.82 7.70 -6.69
N LEU A 185 1.49 7.73 -7.85
CA LEU A 185 1.94 6.53 -8.55
C LEU A 185 2.99 5.78 -7.73
N SER A 186 2.80 4.46 -7.63
CA SER A 186 3.56 3.50 -6.83
C SER A 186 4.08 2.36 -7.71
N ASP A 187 4.93 1.49 -7.13
CA ASP A 187 5.41 0.26 -7.76
C ASP A 187 4.33 -0.84 -7.90
N ARG A 188 3.14 -0.60 -7.34
CA ARG A 188 2.00 -1.52 -7.37
C ARG A 188 1.04 -1.23 -8.52
N ASP A 189 1.05 -0.01 -9.04
CA ASP A 189 0.15 0.41 -10.11
C ASP A 189 0.60 -0.16 -11.47
N TYR A 190 -0.34 -0.52 -12.34
CA TYR A 190 -0.06 -0.88 -13.72
C TYR A 190 -0.16 0.36 -14.62
N THR A 191 0.97 1.08 -14.72
CA THR A 191 1.05 2.40 -15.37
C THR A 191 0.40 2.50 -16.77
N PRO A 192 0.46 1.49 -17.67
CA PRO A 192 -0.25 1.55 -18.95
C PRO A 192 -1.76 1.71 -18.76
N LEU A 193 -2.38 1.00 -17.81
CA LEU A 193 -3.81 1.14 -17.56
C LEU A 193 -4.15 2.44 -16.83
N VAL A 194 -3.30 2.92 -15.93
CA VAL A 194 -3.42 4.27 -15.33
C VAL A 194 -3.45 5.34 -16.43
N LEU A 195 -2.52 5.32 -17.38
CA LEU A 195 -2.48 6.30 -18.48
C LEU A 195 -3.68 6.16 -19.44
N LYS A 196 -4.12 4.93 -19.74
CA LYS A 196 -5.35 4.67 -20.52
C LYS A 196 -6.58 5.25 -19.81
N ASN A 197 -6.70 5.05 -18.50
CA ASN A 197 -7.80 5.56 -17.68
C ASN A 197 -7.80 7.10 -17.66
N LEU A 198 -6.64 7.74 -17.48
CA LEU A 198 -6.49 9.20 -17.56
C LEU A 198 -6.87 9.75 -18.94
N ARG A 199 -6.48 9.06 -20.02
CA ARG A 199 -6.85 9.45 -21.39
C ARG A 199 -8.36 9.39 -21.60
N GLU A 200 -9.03 8.32 -21.17
CA GLU A 200 -10.49 8.17 -21.26
C GLU A 200 -11.23 9.32 -20.53
N ILE A 201 -10.76 9.71 -19.34
CA ILE A 201 -11.32 10.83 -18.57
C ILE A 201 -11.11 12.17 -19.31
N LEU A 202 -9.89 12.44 -19.80
CA LEU A 202 -9.56 13.67 -20.53
C LEU A 202 -10.29 13.79 -21.88
N GLU A 203 -10.58 12.67 -22.53
CA GLU A 203 -11.31 12.62 -23.81
C GLU A 203 -12.82 12.79 -23.61
N SER A 204 -13.40 12.15 -22.60
CA SER A 204 -14.82 12.26 -22.27
C SER A 204 -15.20 13.62 -21.65
N GLN A 205 -14.35 14.21 -20.80
CA GLN A 205 -14.63 15.47 -20.11
C GLN A 205 -13.47 16.48 -20.10
N PRO A 206 -13.01 16.96 -21.28
CA PRO A 206 -11.89 17.92 -21.37
C PRO A 206 -12.12 19.22 -20.59
N GLY A 207 -13.37 19.70 -20.52
CA GLY A 207 -13.72 20.94 -19.81
C GLY A 207 -13.61 20.86 -18.27
N LYS A 208 -13.54 19.64 -17.72
CA LYS A 208 -13.44 19.39 -16.26
C LYS A 208 -12.08 18.84 -15.81
N TRP A 209 -11.24 18.44 -16.76
CA TRP A 209 -9.91 17.88 -16.53
C TRP A 209 -9.07 18.65 -15.50
N ARG A 210 -8.80 19.94 -15.74
CA ARG A 210 -7.91 20.74 -14.86
C ARG A 210 -8.54 21.07 -13.52
N GLU A 211 -9.87 21.20 -13.46
CA GLU A 211 -10.61 21.47 -12.22
C GLU A 211 -10.62 20.25 -11.29
N TYR A 212 -10.68 19.04 -11.84
CA TYR A 212 -10.80 17.77 -11.11
C TYR A 212 -9.62 16.83 -11.34
N GLN A 213 -8.41 17.36 -11.61
CA GLN A 213 -7.25 16.53 -11.96
C GLN A 213 -6.88 15.50 -10.88
N ASN A 214 -7.04 15.83 -9.59
CA ASN A 214 -6.77 14.91 -8.49
C ASN A 214 -7.77 13.72 -8.47
N LEU A 215 -9.02 13.97 -8.83
CA LEU A 215 -10.06 12.95 -8.96
C LEU A 215 -9.78 12.04 -10.16
N ALA A 216 -9.28 12.59 -11.27
CA ALA A 216 -8.84 11.80 -12.42
C ALA A 216 -7.66 10.88 -12.06
N ILE A 217 -6.66 11.39 -11.33
CA ILE A 217 -5.51 10.60 -10.83
C ILE A 217 -6.00 9.48 -9.90
N ALA A 218 -6.82 9.79 -8.90
CA ALA A 218 -7.35 8.79 -7.96
C ALA A 218 -8.14 7.69 -8.68
N LEU A 219 -9.05 8.06 -9.59
CA LEU A 219 -9.83 7.09 -10.39
C LEU A 219 -8.93 6.22 -11.26
N ALA A 220 -7.89 6.80 -11.85
CA ALA A 220 -7.00 6.07 -12.75
C ALA A 220 -6.20 4.97 -12.04
N VAL A 221 -5.69 5.24 -10.82
CA VAL A 221 -4.93 4.25 -10.02
C VAL A 221 -5.84 3.23 -9.32
N VAL A 222 -7.00 3.64 -8.79
CA VAL A 222 -7.94 2.70 -8.14
C VAL A 222 -8.58 1.71 -9.15
N ASN A 223 -8.70 2.10 -10.41
CA ASN A 223 -9.26 1.26 -11.48
C ASN A 223 -8.19 0.62 -12.39
N ASP A 224 -6.95 0.47 -11.92
CA ASP A 224 -5.89 -0.25 -12.66
C ASP A 224 -5.76 -1.73 -12.28
N SER A 225 -6.38 -2.12 -11.17
CA SER A 225 -6.32 -3.43 -10.54
C SER A 225 -7.76 -3.95 -10.34
N PRO A 226 -8.04 -5.25 -10.51
CA PRO A 226 -9.38 -5.79 -10.30
C PRO A 226 -9.74 -5.77 -8.81
N LEU A 227 -11.04 -5.68 -8.50
CA LEU A 227 -11.51 -5.84 -7.12
C LEU A 227 -11.16 -7.24 -6.58
N PRO A 228 -10.73 -7.37 -5.31
CA PRO A 228 -10.63 -8.65 -4.64
C PRO A 228 -11.95 -9.43 -4.69
N GLU A 229 -11.91 -10.76 -4.88
CA GLU A 229 -13.11 -11.59 -4.92
C GLU A 229 -13.98 -11.45 -3.65
N PHE A 230 -13.32 -11.23 -2.52
CA PHE A 230 -13.94 -11.07 -1.21
C PHE A 230 -14.44 -9.64 -0.93
N TRP A 231 -14.32 -8.68 -1.86
CA TRP A 231 -14.85 -7.32 -1.66
C TRP A 231 -16.38 -7.36 -1.50
N PRO A 232 -16.97 -6.67 -0.50
CA PRO A 232 -16.34 -5.72 0.42
C PRO A 232 -15.68 -6.37 1.66
N HIS A 233 -16.09 -7.59 2.03
CA HIS A 233 -15.45 -8.40 3.08
C HIS A 233 -15.86 -9.88 3.00
N ILE A 234 -15.04 -10.77 3.58
CA ILE A 234 -15.23 -12.24 3.55
C ILE A 234 -16.55 -12.77 4.16
N GLN A 235 -17.34 -11.95 4.88
CA GLN A 235 -18.56 -12.38 5.57
C GLN A 235 -19.87 -12.13 4.78
N VAL A 236 -19.79 -11.82 3.49
CA VAL A 236 -20.96 -11.74 2.59
C VAL A 236 -20.70 -12.52 1.31
N THR A 237 -21.72 -13.18 0.76
CA THR A 237 -21.65 -13.79 -0.57
C THR A 237 -21.57 -12.70 -1.64
N PRO A 238 -20.56 -12.66 -2.52
CA PRO A 238 -20.36 -11.54 -3.45
C PRO A 238 -21.56 -11.24 -4.37
N SER A 239 -22.36 -12.25 -4.72
CA SER A 239 -23.58 -12.10 -5.55
C SER A 239 -24.77 -11.43 -4.83
N LEU A 240 -24.70 -11.25 -3.52
CA LEU A 240 -25.70 -10.49 -2.76
C LEU A 240 -25.37 -9.00 -2.68
N VAL A 241 -24.11 -8.62 -2.96
CA VAL A 241 -23.68 -7.22 -2.93
C VAL A 241 -24.23 -6.51 -4.16
N PRO A 242 -24.85 -5.32 -4.04
CA PRO A 242 -25.30 -4.51 -5.17
C PRO A 242 -24.10 -3.85 -5.87
N LYS A 243 -23.20 -4.67 -6.42
CA LYS A 243 -21.90 -4.25 -6.96
C LYS A 243 -22.05 -3.70 -8.38
N GLU A 244 -21.50 -2.51 -8.63
CA GLU A 244 -21.40 -1.89 -9.95
C GLU A 244 -19.97 -1.36 -10.15
N ILE A 245 -19.37 -1.64 -11.30
CA ILE A 245 -18.06 -1.07 -11.71
C ILE A 245 -18.27 -0.38 -13.06
N PRO A 246 -18.62 0.92 -13.08
CA PRO A 246 -18.76 1.70 -14.31
C PRO A 246 -17.39 1.95 -14.96
N SER A 247 -17.37 2.40 -16.22
CA SER A 247 -16.15 2.93 -16.84
C SER A 247 -15.59 4.12 -16.04
N VAL A 248 -14.29 4.38 -16.14
CA VAL A 248 -13.66 5.49 -15.39
C VAL A 248 -14.22 6.86 -15.80
N SER A 249 -14.58 7.03 -17.07
CA SER A 249 -15.34 8.19 -17.57
C SER A 249 -16.72 8.35 -16.91
N ALA A 250 -17.46 7.25 -16.71
CA ALA A 250 -18.75 7.27 -16.03
C ALA A 250 -18.60 7.55 -14.53
N GLN A 251 -17.61 6.95 -13.86
CA GLN A 251 -17.29 7.24 -12.46
C GLN A 251 -16.93 8.72 -12.28
N PHE A 252 -16.04 9.27 -13.12
CA PHE A 252 -15.67 10.69 -13.10
C PHE A 252 -16.90 11.60 -13.30
N SER A 253 -17.78 11.25 -14.25
CA SER A 253 -19.04 11.96 -14.49
C SER A 253 -19.96 11.99 -13.27
N ARG A 254 -20.19 10.84 -12.63
CA ARG A 254 -21.04 10.74 -11.43
C ARG A 254 -20.48 11.57 -10.26
N TRP A 255 -19.16 11.53 -10.03
CA TRP A 255 -18.52 12.27 -8.94
C TRP A 255 -18.48 13.79 -9.18
N VAL A 256 -18.14 14.25 -10.40
CA VAL A 256 -18.19 15.67 -10.76
C VAL A 256 -19.63 16.21 -10.62
N ALA A 257 -20.62 15.50 -11.16
CA ALA A 257 -22.03 15.91 -11.06
C ALA A 257 -22.52 15.96 -9.60
N ALA A 258 -22.08 15.03 -8.74
CA ALA A 258 -22.42 15.04 -7.31
C ALA A 258 -21.78 16.24 -6.58
N ASN A 259 -20.52 16.57 -6.89
CA ASN A 259 -19.83 17.73 -6.31
C ASN A 259 -20.52 19.04 -6.70
N GLU A 260 -20.83 19.22 -7.99
CA GLU A 260 -21.40 20.46 -8.53
C GLU A 260 -22.87 20.68 -8.16
N SER A 261 -23.62 19.59 -7.94
CA SER A 261 -24.99 19.66 -7.42
C SER A 261 -25.07 19.82 -5.89
N GLY A 262 -23.92 19.97 -5.19
CA GLY A 262 -23.89 20.15 -3.73
C GLY A 262 -24.39 18.93 -2.94
N LYS A 263 -24.30 17.71 -3.53
CA LYS A 263 -24.70 16.46 -2.87
C LYS A 263 -23.65 15.92 -1.89
N LEU A 264 -22.48 16.54 -1.80
CA LEU A 264 -21.32 16.08 -1.03
C LEU A 264 -21.01 17.02 0.15
N ASP A 265 -20.63 16.45 1.29
CA ASP A 265 -20.17 17.15 2.50
C ASP A 265 -18.74 17.71 2.35
N HIS A 266 -18.01 17.24 1.34
CA HIS A 266 -16.64 17.68 1.05
C HIS A 266 -16.45 17.99 -0.44
N ASP A 267 -15.77 19.10 -0.73
CA ASP A 267 -15.47 19.52 -2.10
C ASP A 267 -14.30 18.68 -2.64
N LEU A 268 -14.58 17.79 -3.59
CA LEU A 268 -13.59 16.84 -4.12
C LEU A 268 -12.39 17.53 -4.78
N ARG A 269 -12.52 18.79 -5.20
CA ARG A 269 -11.43 19.59 -5.79
C ARG A 269 -10.34 19.96 -4.78
N LYS A 270 -10.63 19.89 -3.47
CA LYS A 270 -9.70 20.21 -2.39
C LYS A 270 -8.95 19.00 -1.85
N LEU A 271 -9.42 17.79 -2.15
CA LEU A 271 -8.78 16.57 -1.68
C LEU A 271 -7.59 16.21 -2.60
N PRO A 272 -6.45 15.78 -2.03
CA PRO A 272 -5.38 15.14 -2.79
C PRO A 272 -5.80 13.71 -3.22
N PRO A 273 -5.14 13.11 -4.24
CA PRO A 273 -5.52 11.79 -4.75
C PRO A 273 -5.45 10.66 -3.71
N ASP A 274 -4.50 10.75 -2.77
CA ASP A 274 -4.29 9.79 -1.69
C ASP A 274 -5.40 9.80 -0.62
N GLN A 275 -6.17 10.90 -0.53
CA GLN A 275 -7.42 10.94 0.24
C GLN A 275 -8.64 10.56 -0.61
N LEU A 276 -8.68 10.99 -1.88
CA LEU A 276 -9.80 10.70 -2.80
C LEU A 276 -10.00 9.20 -3.04
N LYS A 277 -8.93 8.40 -3.07
CA LYS A 277 -9.03 6.94 -3.24
C LYS A 277 -9.90 6.24 -2.20
N PHE A 278 -10.04 6.79 -1.00
CA PHE A 278 -10.93 6.30 0.06
C PHE A 278 -12.37 6.86 -0.01
N VAL A 279 -12.71 7.57 -1.08
CA VAL A 279 -14.07 8.03 -1.42
C VAL A 279 -14.60 7.25 -2.62
N ILE A 280 -13.80 7.18 -3.68
CA ILE A 280 -14.23 6.70 -5.00
C ILE A 280 -14.39 5.18 -5.09
N ASP A 281 -13.85 4.42 -4.14
CA ASP A 281 -13.86 2.95 -4.10
C ASP A 281 -15.21 2.37 -3.60
N ALA A 282 -16.27 3.16 -3.69
CA ALA A 282 -17.65 2.75 -3.44
C ALA A 282 -18.26 2.08 -4.68
N PHE A 283 -17.80 0.86 -5.00
CA PHE A 283 -18.26 0.04 -6.13
C PHE A 283 -19.65 -0.58 -5.92
N VAL A 284 -20.63 0.25 -5.51
CA VAL A 284 -22.04 -0.10 -5.37
C VAL A 284 -22.89 0.61 -6.41
N THR A 285 -24.09 0.12 -6.69
CA THR A 285 -25.01 0.74 -7.64
C THR A 285 -25.34 2.19 -7.25
N GLU A 286 -25.56 3.04 -8.25
CA GLU A 286 -25.95 4.44 -8.04
C GLU A 286 -27.22 4.60 -7.16
N SER A 287 -28.12 3.62 -7.18
CA SER A 287 -29.29 3.55 -6.28
C SER A 287 -28.92 3.45 -4.79
N GLU A 288 -27.84 2.74 -4.43
CA GLU A 288 -27.38 2.63 -3.05
C GLU A 288 -26.73 3.94 -2.58
N ILE A 289 -25.97 4.59 -3.47
CA ILE A 289 -25.36 5.91 -3.22
C ILE A 289 -26.45 6.96 -2.98
N ASP A 290 -27.48 7.03 -3.83
CA ASP A 290 -28.56 7.99 -3.65
C ASP A 290 -29.50 7.62 -2.48
N TRP A 291 -29.67 6.32 -2.16
CA TRP A 291 -30.34 5.89 -0.92
C TRP A 291 -29.57 6.36 0.32
N ALA A 292 -28.25 6.17 0.35
CA ALA A 292 -27.39 6.61 1.45
C ALA A 292 -27.48 8.13 1.64
N ARG A 293 -27.28 8.89 0.56
CA ARG A 293 -27.42 10.35 0.56
C ARG A 293 -28.77 10.81 1.09
N LYS A 294 -29.85 10.10 0.75
CA LYS A 294 -31.21 10.45 1.19
C LYS A 294 -31.43 10.16 2.68
N ASN A 295 -31.01 8.99 3.15
CA ASN A 295 -31.47 8.40 4.41
C ASN A 295 -30.45 8.49 5.58
N VAL A 296 -29.17 8.70 5.30
CA VAL A 296 -28.13 8.93 6.30
C VAL A 296 -27.81 10.42 6.32
N ARG A 297 -28.10 11.12 7.42
CA ARG A 297 -28.05 12.59 7.47
C ARG A 297 -27.23 13.07 8.67
N PHE A 298 -25.97 12.64 8.73
CA PHE A 298 -25.00 13.13 9.71
C PHE A 298 -24.03 14.10 9.06
N SER A 299 -23.81 15.25 9.69
CA SER A 299 -22.70 16.14 9.34
C SER A 299 -21.36 15.43 9.56
N ARG A 300 -20.37 15.67 8.69
CA ARG A 300 -18.96 15.27 8.86
C ARG A 300 -18.44 15.18 10.30
N SER A 301 -18.67 16.19 11.16
CA SER A 301 -18.12 16.19 12.53
C SER A 301 -18.69 15.10 13.46
N ASN A 302 -19.86 14.55 13.13
CA ASN A 302 -20.65 13.63 13.95
C ASN A 302 -20.97 12.34 13.16
N PHE A 303 -20.21 12.06 12.09
CA PHE A 303 -20.48 10.93 11.19
C PHE A 303 -20.24 9.57 11.87
N ASP A 304 -19.52 9.56 13.00
CA ASP A 304 -19.36 8.39 13.87
C ASP A 304 -20.69 7.71 14.25
N ARG A 305 -21.77 8.50 14.33
CA ARG A 305 -23.11 8.00 14.64
C ARG A 305 -23.67 7.03 13.60
N ALA A 306 -23.16 7.03 12.35
CA ALA A 306 -23.62 6.15 11.28
C ALA A 306 -23.47 4.66 11.62
N PHE A 307 -22.42 4.27 12.35
CA PHE A 307 -22.18 2.89 12.78
C PHE A 307 -23.32 2.35 13.68
N SER A 308 -23.88 3.23 14.51
CA SER A 308 -24.93 2.89 15.49
C SER A 308 -26.35 3.00 14.93
N GLU A 309 -26.56 3.39 13.67
CA GLU A 309 -27.89 3.29 13.02
C GLU A 309 -28.29 1.84 12.74
N VAL A 310 -27.31 0.95 12.60
CA VAL A 310 -27.51 -0.47 12.37
C VAL A 310 -27.56 -1.18 13.71
N ALA A 311 -28.74 -1.69 14.08
CA ALA A 311 -28.95 -2.40 15.34
C ALA A 311 -28.08 -3.66 15.42
N TYR A 312 -27.37 -3.86 16.53
CA TYR A 312 -26.50 -5.02 16.72
C TYR A 312 -27.30 -6.30 16.98
N GLN A 313 -26.96 -7.40 16.29
CA GLN A 313 -27.57 -8.73 16.45
C GLN A 313 -26.64 -9.69 17.22
N PRO A 314 -26.65 -9.70 18.56
CA PRO A 314 -25.78 -10.60 19.34
C PRO A 314 -26.10 -12.08 19.10
N ASP A 315 -27.34 -12.41 18.73
CA ASP A 315 -27.74 -13.79 18.47
C ASP A 315 -27.14 -14.36 17.19
N ARG A 316 -26.68 -13.52 16.24
CA ARG A 316 -25.86 -14.00 15.10
C ARG A 316 -24.53 -14.54 15.59
N ILE A 317 -23.84 -13.84 16.49
CA ILE A 317 -22.58 -14.29 17.08
C ILE A 317 -22.79 -15.57 17.90
N LYS A 318 -23.74 -15.57 18.85
CA LYS A 318 -24.05 -16.74 19.71
C LYS A 318 -24.44 -17.99 18.90
N SER A 319 -25.10 -17.80 17.76
CA SER A 319 -25.54 -18.89 16.88
C SER A 319 -24.54 -19.20 15.74
N LYS A 320 -23.33 -18.62 15.74
CA LYS A 320 -22.32 -18.74 14.69
C LYS A 320 -22.79 -18.36 13.27
N ARG A 321 -23.80 -17.51 13.16
CA ARG A 321 -24.35 -16.98 11.89
C ARG A 321 -23.60 -15.71 11.47
N PHE A 322 -22.30 -15.87 11.23
CA PHE A 322 -21.41 -14.76 10.87
C PHE A 322 -21.71 -14.23 9.47
N PHE A 323 -21.93 -15.12 8.50
CA PHE A 323 -22.27 -14.74 7.13
C PHE A 323 -23.63 -14.04 7.04
N TRP A 324 -23.68 -13.00 6.20
CA TRP A 324 -24.94 -12.39 5.78
C TRP A 324 -25.81 -13.39 5.01
N LYS A 325 -27.14 -13.32 5.19
CA LYS A 325 -28.10 -14.26 4.60
C LYS A 325 -28.61 -13.79 3.24
N ALA A 326 -29.30 -14.67 2.51
CA ALA A 326 -29.74 -14.52 1.11
C ALA A 326 -30.63 -13.32 0.72
N SER A 327 -30.85 -12.33 1.59
CA SER A 327 -31.35 -11.02 1.17
C SER A 327 -30.23 -10.18 0.54
N PRO A 328 -30.50 -9.33 -0.47
CA PRO A 328 -29.50 -8.41 -1.00
C PRO A 328 -28.82 -7.59 0.10
N TYR A 329 -27.50 -7.44 0.01
CA TYR A 329 -26.65 -6.73 0.97
C TYR A 329 -26.65 -5.22 0.73
N THR A 330 -27.86 -4.65 0.70
CA THR A 330 -28.11 -3.23 0.55
C THR A 330 -28.06 -2.53 1.90
N LEU A 331 -27.69 -1.25 1.90
CA LEU A 331 -27.70 -0.38 3.08
C LEU A 331 -29.08 -0.31 3.72
N GLU A 332 -30.14 -0.31 2.92
CA GLU A 332 -31.51 -0.38 3.38
C GLU A 332 -31.80 -1.66 4.17
N ASN A 333 -31.40 -2.82 3.64
CA ASN A 333 -31.60 -4.10 4.34
C ASN A 333 -30.77 -4.17 5.62
N ILE A 334 -29.51 -3.73 5.58
CA ILE A 334 -28.62 -3.72 6.75
C ILE A 334 -29.19 -2.84 7.87
N ARG A 335 -29.65 -1.62 7.56
CA ARG A 335 -30.32 -0.75 8.55
C ARG A 335 -31.61 -1.37 9.07
N ARG A 336 -32.44 -1.93 8.18
CA ARG A 336 -33.78 -2.47 8.51
C ARG A 336 -33.72 -3.74 9.35
N THR A 337 -32.81 -4.66 9.08
CA THR A 337 -32.70 -5.92 9.83
C THR A 337 -31.74 -5.81 11.02
N GLY A 338 -30.79 -4.88 10.98
CA GLY A 338 -29.62 -4.91 11.85
C GLY A 338 -28.60 -5.96 11.40
N GLY A 339 -27.46 -5.99 12.08
CA GLY A 339 -26.31 -6.83 11.73
C GLY A 339 -25.32 -7.01 12.88
N ILE A 340 -24.16 -7.58 12.58
CA ILE A 340 -22.99 -7.62 13.47
C ILE A 340 -21.99 -6.53 13.03
N CYS A 341 -20.82 -6.48 13.68
CA CYS A 341 -19.87 -5.38 13.53
C CYS A 341 -19.37 -5.16 12.08
N VAL A 342 -19.25 -6.20 11.25
CA VAL A 342 -18.92 -6.02 9.82
C VAL A 342 -20.02 -5.30 9.05
N ASP A 343 -21.29 -5.59 9.34
CA ASP A 343 -22.41 -4.97 8.63
C ASP A 343 -22.56 -3.50 9.05
N GLN A 344 -22.34 -3.19 10.34
CA GLN A 344 -22.29 -1.81 10.86
C GLN A 344 -21.14 -0.99 10.24
N ALA A 345 -19.95 -1.58 10.15
CA ALA A 345 -18.77 -0.94 9.57
C ALA A 345 -18.92 -0.68 8.07
N TYR A 346 -19.40 -1.67 7.31
CA TYR A 346 -19.68 -1.54 5.87
C TYR A 346 -20.76 -0.48 5.61
N TYR A 347 -21.85 -0.50 6.39
CA TYR A 347 -22.92 0.50 6.29
C TYR A 347 -22.40 1.93 6.45
N ALA A 348 -21.67 2.18 7.54
CA ALA A 348 -21.09 3.50 7.82
C ALA A 348 -20.06 3.92 6.77
N MET A 349 -19.22 2.99 6.30
CA MET A 349 -18.24 3.23 5.25
C MET A 349 -18.90 3.72 3.95
N ILE A 350 -19.78 2.91 3.35
CA ILE A 350 -20.41 3.26 2.06
C ILE A 350 -21.29 4.51 2.21
N ALA A 351 -21.99 4.67 3.34
CA ALA A 351 -22.76 5.88 3.61
C ALA A 351 -21.86 7.14 3.61
N GLY A 352 -20.68 7.09 4.23
CA GLY A 352 -19.72 8.21 4.21
C GLY A 352 -19.22 8.53 2.80
N LYS A 353 -18.87 7.50 2.01
CA LYS A 353 -18.43 7.66 0.62
C LYS A 353 -19.50 8.30 -0.24
N ALA A 354 -20.77 7.94 -0.05
CA ALA A 354 -21.89 8.55 -0.75
C ALA A 354 -21.99 10.08 -0.55
N HIS A 355 -21.57 10.58 0.62
CA HIS A 355 -21.45 12.02 0.94
C HIS A 355 -20.09 12.63 0.58
N GLY A 356 -19.19 11.91 -0.10
CA GLY A 356 -17.87 12.42 -0.46
C GLY A 356 -16.86 12.43 0.69
N LEU A 357 -17.15 11.73 1.79
CA LEU A 357 -16.24 11.62 2.94
C LEU A 357 -15.30 10.42 2.75
N PRO A 358 -13.97 10.60 2.87
CA PRO A 358 -13.03 9.49 2.91
C PRO A 358 -13.33 8.56 4.10
N THR A 359 -13.57 7.28 3.85
CA THR A 359 -13.86 6.27 4.89
C THR A 359 -13.18 4.92 4.61
N LEU A 360 -12.89 4.19 5.68
CA LEU A 360 -12.32 2.85 5.61
C LEU A 360 -13.07 1.88 6.54
N PHE A 361 -13.18 0.63 6.09
CA PHE A 361 -13.58 -0.52 6.89
C PHE A 361 -12.33 -1.14 7.52
N PHE A 362 -12.28 -1.21 8.86
CA PHE A 362 -11.18 -1.79 9.61
C PHE A 362 -11.58 -3.14 10.22
N THR A 363 -10.61 -4.04 10.32
CA THR A 363 -10.69 -5.27 11.11
C THR A 363 -9.49 -5.39 12.04
N GLY A 364 -9.64 -6.13 13.13
CA GLY A 364 -8.53 -6.38 14.07
C GLY A 364 -8.78 -7.62 14.93
N GLN A 365 -7.76 -8.03 15.69
CA GLN A 365 -7.89 -9.02 16.75
C GLN A 365 -7.66 -8.35 18.12
N GLY A 366 -8.43 -8.80 19.11
CA GLY A 366 -8.31 -8.37 20.50
C GLY A 366 -8.31 -9.58 21.42
N LYS A 367 -8.50 -9.32 22.73
CA LYS A 367 -8.55 -10.33 23.78
C LYS A 367 -9.58 -11.42 23.51
N ASP A 368 -10.78 -11.04 23.07
CA ASP A 368 -11.90 -11.95 22.83
C ASP A 368 -12.13 -12.34 21.36
N GLY A 369 -11.17 -12.02 20.50
CA GLY A 369 -11.13 -12.42 19.08
C GLY A 369 -11.33 -11.27 18.10
N GLY A 370 -11.89 -11.57 16.94
CA GLY A 370 -11.98 -10.62 15.82
C GLY A 370 -13.08 -9.56 15.96
N HIS A 371 -12.83 -8.37 15.43
CA HIS A 371 -13.84 -7.32 15.36
C HIS A 371 -13.67 -6.48 14.10
N ALA A 372 -14.71 -5.74 13.74
CA ALA A 372 -14.72 -4.80 12.63
C ALA A 372 -15.32 -3.47 13.06
N TRP A 373 -14.78 -2.39 12.55
CA TRP A 373 -15.20 -1.02 12.86
C TRP A 373 -14.91 -0.13 11.65
N PHE A 374 -15.25 1.15 11.72
CA PHE A 374 -14.96 2.07 10.62
C PHE A 374 -14.16 3.28 11.06
N GLY A 375 -13.44 3.88 10.11
CA GLY A 375 -12.77 5.15 10.29
C GLY A 375 -13.15 6.14 9.18
N TYR A 376 -13.04 7.44 9.46
CA TYR A 376 -13.38 8.49 8.50
C TYR A 376 -12.57 9.78 8.70
N LEU A 377 -12.42 10.56 7.63
CA LEU A 377 -11.68 11.82 7.65
C LEU A 377 -12.56 12.96 8.21
N LYS A 378 -12.57 13.11 9.54
CA LYS A 378 -13.38 14.03 10.33
C LYS A 378 -13.07 15.52 10.12
N ARG A 379 -11.82 15.85 9.80
CA ARG A 379 -11.35 17.18 9.30
C ARG A 379 -10.26 16.94 8.26
N GLU A 380 -9.86 17.95 7.49
CA GLU A 380 -8.95 17.85 6.32
C GLU A 380 -7.65 17.06 6.58
N ASP A 381 -7.19 17.09 7.82
CA ASP A 381 -6.00 16.46 8.38
C ASP A 381 -6.28 15.38 9.44
N LYS A 382 -7.51 15.31 9.96
CA LYS A 382 -7.86 14.53 11.16
C LYS A 382 -8.76 13.35 10.83
N TRP A 383 -8.16 12.17 10.85
CA TRP A 383 -8.88 10.91 10.90
C TRP A 383 -9.48 10.63 12.29
N GLU A 384 -10.66 10.02 12.28
CA GLU A 384 -11.27 9.33 13.41
C GLU A 384 -11.25 7.83 13.06
N LEU A 385 -10.43 7.03 13.73
CA LEU A 385 -10.15 5.63 13.32
C LEU A 385 -10.72 4.57 14.27
N ASP A 386 -11.34 4.98 15.37
CA ASP A 386 -11.77 4.10 16.46
C ASP A 386 -13.30 3.97 16.56
N VAL A 387 -14.05 4.31 15.52
CA VAL A 387 -15.52 4.36 15.63
C VAL A 387 -16.13 2.96 15.68
N GLY A 388 -16.53 2.55 16.89
CA GLY A 388 -16.97 1.20 17.19
C GLY A 388 -15.84 0.28 17.66
N ARG A 389 -14.59 0.77 17.80
CA ARG A 389 -13.47 0.00 18.36
C ARG A 389 -13.58 -0.05 19.89
N TYR A 390 -13.71 -1.25 20.44
CA TYR A 390 -13.89 -1.42 21.89
C TYR A 390 -12.54 -1.37 22.62
N ALA A 391 -12.27 -0.29 23.36
CA ALA A 391 -10.98 -0.09 24.04
C ALA A 391 -10.60 -1.23 25.01
N GLN A 392 -11.58 -1.78 25.73
CA GLN A 392 -11.39 -2.89 26.68
C GLN A 392 -10.89 -4.20 26.03
N GLN A 393 -11.01 -4.33 24.71
CA GLN A 393 -10.60 -5.52 23.96
C GLN A 393 -9.14 -5.50 23.50
N ASN A 394 -8.40 -4.40 23.71
CA ASN A 394 -7.00 -4.27 23.30
C ASN A 394 -6.73 -4.60 21.82
N TYR A 395 -7.52 -4.06 20.90
CA TYR A 395 -7.24 -4.09 19.47
C TYR A 395 -5.99 -3.24 19.16
N ALA A 396 -4.79 -3.83 19.20
CA ALA A 396 -3.52 -3.11 19.07
C ALA A 396 -3.31 -2.43 17.69
N VAL A 397 -3.88 -3.02 16.65
CA VAL A 397 -3.82 -2.53 15.26
C VAL A 397 -5.15 -2.78 14.55
N GLY A 398 -5.57 -1.80 13.75
CA GLY A 398 -6.65 -1.96 12.77
C GLY A 398 -6.06 -2.16 11.39
N GLN A 399 -6.59 -3.10 10.62
CA GLN A 399 -6.24 -3.36 9.22
C GLN A 399 -7.44 -3.06 8.32
N ALA A 400 -7.26 -2.11 7.40
CA ALA A 400 -8.16 -1.85 6.28
C ALA A 400 -7.49 -2.26 4.96
N LEU A 401 -8.17 -2.06 3.82
CA LEU A 401 -7.55 -2.17 2.50
C LEU A 401 -7.23 -0.78 1.96
N ASP A 402 -6.08 -0.64 1.30
CA ASP A 402 -5.78 0.53 0.46
C ASP A 402 -6.40 0.32 -0.93
N PRO A 403 -7.41 1.11 -1.37
CA PRO A 403 -8.12 0.87 -2.63
C PRO A 403 -7.26 0.98 -3.90
N GLN A 404 -6.08 1.58 -3.81
CA GLN A 404 -5.14 1.65 -4.92
C GLN A 404 -4.43 0.31 -5.16
N SER A 405 -4.04 -0.38 -4.08
CA SER A 405 -3.25 -1.63 -4.19
C SER A 405 -4.00 -2.89 -3.76
N TRP A 406 -5.17 -2.72 -3.15
CA TRP A 406 -6.01 -3.71 -2.46
C TRP A 406 -5.30 -4.50 -1.35
N GLN A 407 -4.10 -4.09 -0.95
CA GLN A 407 -3.33 -4.69 0.12
C GLN A 407 -3.70 -4.07 1.48
N PRO A 408 -3.38 -4.73 2.61
CA PRO A 408 -3.62 -4.18 3.93
C PRO A 408 -2.90 -2.85 4.17
N ILE A 409 -3.61 -1.92 4.81
CA ILE A 409 -3.07 -0.69 5.38
C ILE A 409 -3.52 -0.58 6.83
N SER A 410 -2.58 -0.33 7.74
CA SER A 410 -2.91 -0.16 9.15
C SER A 410 -3.43 1.25 9.48
N ASP A 411 -4.18 1.35 10.58
CA ASP A 411 -4.52 2.62 11.23
C ASP A 411 -3.28 3.48 11.52
N HIS A 412 -2.19 2.88 12.02
CA HIS A 412 -0.90 3.55 12.24
C HIS A 412 -0.26 4.07 10.93
N GLN A 413 -0.35 3.30 9.83
CA GLN A 413 0.14 3.75 8.51
C GLN A 413 -0.70 4.90 7.96
N LEU A 414 -2.03 4.83 8.11
CA LEU A 414 -2.94 5.90 7.66
C LEU A 414 -2.71 7.21 8.44
N GLN A 415 -2.45 7.13 9.75
CA GLN A 415 -2.02 8.29 10.54
C GLN A 415 -0.70 8.89 10.04
N LEU A 416 0.24 8.06 9.57
CA LEU A 416 1.51 8.53 9.01
C LEU A 416 1.32 9.21 7.65
N LEU A 417 0.41 8.70 6.80
CA LEU A 417 0.03 9.34 5.53
C LEU A 417 -0.65 10.70 5.73
N ALA A 418 -1.46 10.84 6.78
CA ALA A 418 -2.12 12.10 7.14
C ALA A 418 -1.26 13.06 7.99
N ALA A 419 -0.01 12.71 8.30
CA ALA A 419 0.79 13.48 9.25
C ALA A 419 1.41 14.72 8.61
N HIS A 420 1.21 15.88 9.26
CA HIS A 420 1.71 17.22 8.88
C HIS A 420 3.20 17.41 8.60
N PHE A 421 4.03 16.36 8.69
CA PHE A 421 5.40 16.45 8.18
C PHE A 421 5.44 16.29 6.65
N ARG A 422 4.43 15.64 6.05
CA ARG A 422 4.31 15.45 4.59
C ARG A 422 4.01 16.75 3.84
N ASP A 423 3.32 17.69 4.50
CA ASP A 423 3.02 19.03 3.98
C ASP A 423 4.25 19.97 3.93
N LYS A 424 5.42 19.51 4.40
CA LYS A 424 6.59 20.38 4.62
C LYS A 424 7.63 20.29 3.49
N PRO A 425 8.37 21.38 3.21
CA PRO A 425 9.45 21.38 2.21
C PRO A 425 10.49 20.26 2.40
N GLU A 426 10.78 19.87 3.65
CA GLU A 426 11.72 18.78 3.94
C GLU A 426 11.22 17.42 3.45
N PHE A 427 9.91 17.15 3.48
CA PHE A 427 9.37 15.91 2.92
C PHE A 427 9.40 15.93 1.39
N ALA A 428 8.97 17.03 0.76
CA ALA A 428 9.07 17.18 -0.69
C ALA A 428 10.52 17.03 -1.19
N ALA A 429 11.48 17.68 -0.52
CA ALA A 429 12.90 17.52 -0.80
C ALA A 429 13.41 16.08 -0.62
N SER A 430 12.94 15.39 0.43
CA SER A 430 13.26 13.97 0.67
C SER A 430 12.74 13.07 -0.46
N MET A 431 11.53 13.31 -0.98
CA MET A 431 11.00 12.57 -2.13
C MET A 431 11.77 12.90 -3.43
N ASN A 432 12.18 14.15 -3.61
CA ASN A 432 13.02 14.58 -4.74
C ASN A 432 14.43 13.95 -4.68
N ASP A 433 15.00 13.79 -3.49
CA ASP A 433 16.26 13.06 -3.28
C ASP A 433 16.12 11.58 -3.66
N LEU A 434 14.99 10.92 -3.36
CA LEU A 434 14.72 9.55 -3.81
C LEU A 434 14.59 9.44 -5.34
N ALA A 435 13.91 10.39 -5.98
CA ALA A 435 13.84 10.45 -7.43
C ALA A 435 15.23 10.68 -8.06
N MET A 436 16.07 11.54 -7.47
CA MET A 436 17.46 11.73 -7.90
C MET A 436 18.32 10.48 -7.71
N ALA A 437 18.14 9.73 -6.61
CA ALA A 437 18.82 8.44 -6.42
C ALA A 437 18.52 7.45 -7.55
N SER A 438 17.25 7.36 -7.98
CA SER A 438 16.85 6.53 -9.12
C SER A 438 17.52 6.96 -10.43
N ILE A 439 17.70 8.27 -10.66
CA ILE A 439 18.44 8.80 -11.82
C ILE A 439 19.91 8.38 -11.75
N PHE A 440 20.55 8.46 -10.59
CA PHE A 440 21.94 8.00 -10.41
C PHE A 440 22.09 6.49 -10.61
N GLU A 441 21.19 5.66 -10.06
CA GLU A 441 21.20 4.21 -10.30
C GLU A 441 21.04 3.86 -11.79
N LYS A 442 20.10 4.50 -12.50
CA LYS A 442 19.92 4.31 -13.96
C LYS A 442 21.16 4.65 -14.78
N ASN A 443 21.96 5.62 -14.33
CA ASN A 443 23.20 6.04 -14.99
C ASN A 443 24.46 5.33 -14.44
N GLY A 444 24.29 4.32 -13.57
CA GLY A 444 25.40 3.53 -13.02
C GLY A 444 26.21 4.19 -11.89
N ASP A 445 25.80 5.36 -11.41
CA ASP A 445 26.49 6.09 -10.34
C ASP A 445 25.96 5.67 -8.95
N ALA A 446 26.32 4.45 -8.54
CA ALA A 446 25.92 3.91 -7.24
C ALA A 446 26.41 4.75 -6.04
N ALA A 447 27.50 5.52 -6.20
CA ALA A 447 28.03 6.37 -5.14
C ALA A 447 27.14 7.61 -4.90
N ARG A 448 26.73 8.29 -5.97
CA ARG A 448 25.79 9.42 -5.86
C ARG A 448 24.37 8.97 -5.57
N ALA A 449 24.00 7.74 -5.95
CA ALA A 449 22.75 7.12 -5.50
C ALA A 449 22.68 6.99 -3.97
N ASP A 450 23.68 6.38 -3.30
CA ASP A 450 23.67 6.32 -1.81
C ASP A 450 23.76 7.72 -1.19
N ALA A 451 24.49 8.66 -1.79
CA ALA A 451 24.54 10.05 -1.30
C ALA A 451 23.15 10.74 -1.34
N ALA A 452 22.37 10.51 -2.39
CA ALA A 452 21.01 11.02 -2.51
C ALA A 452 20.04 10.30 -1.55
N LEU A 453 20.12 8.97 -1.42
CA LEU A 453 19.35 8.21 -0.42
C LEU A 453 19.69 8.64 1.02
N ALA A 454 20.97 8.92 1.30
CA ALA A 454 21.42 9.46 2.57
C ALA A 454 20.87 10.88 2.81
N SER A 455 20.82 11.72 1.78
CA SER A 455 20.20 13.04 1.82
C SER A 455 18.71 12.95 2.15
N ALA A 456 17.97 12.05 1.50
CA ALA A 456 16.54 11.85 1.74
C ALA A 456 16.25 11.55 3.23
N VAL A 457 17.03 10.63 3.81
CA VAL A 457 16.97 10.23 5.22
C VAL A 457 17.36 11.37 6.17
N GLN A 458 18.37 12.16 5.84
CA GLN A 458 18.84 13.27 6.69
C GLN A 458 17.91 14.48 6.63
N THR A 459 17.36 14.78 5.46
CA THR A 459 16.46 15.91 5.22
C THR A 459 15.13 15.68 5.92
N CYS A 460 14.51 14.51 5.75
CA CYS A 460 13.28 14.14 6.45
C CYS A 460 13.38 12.77 7.15
N PRO A 461 13.94 12.70 8.38
CA PRO A 461 14.03 11.45 9.14
C PRO A 461 12.68 10.80 9.51
N LYS A 462 11.56 11.50 9.28
CA LYS A 462 10.20 10.99 9.45
C LYS A 462 9.63 10.31 8.20
N ASN A 463 10.27 10.48 7.04
CA ASN A 463 9.85 9.83 5.80
C ASN A 463 10.18 8.32 5.88
N PRO A 464 9.19 7.41 5.93
CA PRO A 464 9.46 5.96 5.96
C PRO A 464 10.14 5.50 4.68
N ASP A 465 9.73 6.03 3.53
CA ASP A 465 10.14 5.60 2.20
C ASP A 465 11.65 5.81 2.00
N ALA A 466 12.20 6.88 2.61
CA ALA A 466 13.63 7.15 2.60
C ALA A 466 14.47 6.11 3.35
N TRP A 467 13.96 5.59 4.46
CA TRP A 467 14.61 4.51 5.21
C TRP A 467 14.45 3.15 4.51
N GLU A 468 13.29 2.90 3.89
CA GLU A 468 13.02 1.65 3.18
C GLU A 468 13.92 1.55 1.94
N GLN A 469 13.86 2.53 1.03
CA GLN A 469 14.66 2.53 -0.20
C GLN A 469 16.17 2.51 0.06
N ARG A 470 16.68 3.24 1.06
CA ARG A 470 18.11 3.17 1.42
C ARG A 470 18.51 1.82 2.01
N GLY A 471 17.65 1.22 2.84
CA GLY A 471 17.90 -0.11 3.40
C GLY A 471 17.93 -1.19 2.33
N GLU A 472 17.03 -1.12 1.35
CA GLU A 472 16.99 -2.01 0.18
C GLU A 472 18.19 -1.80 -0.73
N PHE A 473 18.58 -0.56 -1.02
CA PHE A 473 19.76 -0.24 -1.81
C PHE A 473 21.02 -0.86 -1.18
N LEU A 474 21.29 -0.61 0.10
CA LEU A 474 22.43 -1.17 0.83
C LEU A 474 22.39 -2.72 0.89
N ALA A 475 21.20 -3.31 0.89
CA ALA A 475 21.04 -4.76 0.83
C ALA A 475 21.35 -5.33 -0.57
N ARG A 476 20.84 -4.68 -1.63
CA ARG A 476 20.95 -5.10 -3.04
C ARG A 476 22.35 -4.88 -3.61
N THR A 477 23.04 -3.82 -3.21
CA THR A 477 24.45 -3.55 -3.57
C THR A 477 25.45 -4.36 -2.74
N ASN A 478 24.99 -5.22 -1.81
CA ASN A 478 25.82 -5.97 -0.88
C ASN A 478 26.80 -5.08 -0.08
N ALA A 479 26.33 -3.93 0.39
CA ALA A 479 27.12 -3.03 1.23
C ALA A 479 27.67 -3.77 2.48
N PRO A 480 28.87 -3.40 2.98
CA PRO A 480 29.50 -4.03 4.15
C PRO A 480 28.55 -4.19 5.34
N LEU A 481 28.64 -5.33 6.04
CA LEU A 481 27.72 -5.67 7.14
C LEU A 481 27.74 -4.62 8.27
N GLU A 482 28.88 -3.99 8.55
CA GLU A 482 28.97 -2.90 9.53
C GLU A 482 28.20 -1.65 9.07
N GLN A 483 28.37 -1.20 7.82
CA GLN A 483 27.62 -0.05 7.27
C GLN A 483 26.10 -0.30 7.33
N ARG A 484 25.67 -1.54 7.03
CA ARG A 484 24.27 -1.95 7.14
C ARG A 484 23.79 -1.96 8.59
N ARG A 485 24.64 -2.41 9.53
CA ARG A 485 24.36 -2.41 10.98
C ARG A 485 24.16 -0.98 11.50
N GLU A 486 25.13 -0.10 11.25
CA GLU A 486 25.08 1.33 11.62
C GLU A 486 23.82 2.01 11.08
N PHE A 487 23.46 1.73 9.81
CA PHE A 487 22.23 2.23 9.21
C PHE A 487 20.96 1.78 9.97
N HIS A 488 20.83 0.50 10.30
CA HIS A 488 19.68 0.00 11.06
C HIS A 488 19.67 0.53 12.51
N GLU A 489 20.82 0.63 13.18
CA GLU A 489 20.93 1.20 14.53
C GLU A 489 20.51 2.68 14.56
N GLU A 490 20.94 3.46 13.56
CA GLU A 490 20.51 4.86 13.40
C GLU A 490 19.00 4.97 13.14
N ALA A 491 18.45 4.12 12.27
CA ALA A 491 17.02 4.07 11.99
C ALA A 491 16.20 3.76 13.27
N ILE A 492 16.62 2.77 14.06
CA ILE A 492 15.98 2.39 15.34
C ILE A 492 16.00 3.56 16.34
N ARG A 493 17.07 4.35 16.34
CA ARG A 493 17.23 5.54 17.19
C ARG A 493 16.36 6.72 16.74
N ARG A 494 16.18 6.90 15.43
CA ARG A 494 15.39 8.00 14.84
C ARG A 494 13.89 7.74 14.82
N LEU A 495 13.50 6.50 14.53
CA LEU A 495 12.11 6.07 14.36
C LEU A 495 11.49 5.57 15.67
N GLY A 496 12.08 5.93 16.82
CA GLY A 496 11.64 5.47 18.13
C GLY A 496 10.19 5.79 18.50
N SER A 497 9.59 6.80 17.87
CA SER A 497 8.17 7.18 17.99
C SER A 497 7.21 6.40 17.10
N SER A 498 7.71 5.54 16.20
CA SER A 498 6.93 4.82 15.19
C SER A 498 7.21 3.31 15.31
N PRO A 499 6.45 2.59 16.16
CA PRO A 499 6.74 1.19 16.51
C PRO A 499 6.92 0.26 15.30
N ASP A 500 6.06 0.36 14.28
CA ASP A 500 6.14 -0.46 13.06
C ASP A 500 7.50 -0.32 12.36
N LEU A 501 7.88 0.92 12.06
CA LEU A 501 9.12 1.22 11.34
C LEU A 501 10.32 0.79 12.18
N LYS A 502 10.32 1.11 13.48
CA LYS A 502 11.36 0.69 14.41
C LYS A 502 11.53 -0.84 14.42
N VAL A 503 10.43 -1.59 14.50
CA VAL A 503 10.46 -3.07 14.53
C VAL A 503 10.95 -3.66 13.20
N ARG A 504 10.66 -3.04 12.04
CA ARG A 504 11.28 -3.44 10.76
C ARG A 504 12.81 -3.37 10.82
N HIS A 505 13.38 -2.24 11.26
CA HIS A 505 14.84 -2.09 11.38
C HIS A 505 15.43 -2.97 12.51
N GLN A 506 14.73 -3.20 13.63
CA GLN A 506 15.15 -4.16 14.66
C GLN A 506 15.21 -5.60 14.11
N SER A 507 14.19 -6.03 13.36
CA SER A 507 14.18 -7.36 12.72
C SER A 507 15.31 -7.52 11.69
N ALA A 508 15.58 -6.49 10.89
CA ALA A 508 16.70 -6.48 9.96
C ALA A 508 18.06 -6.55 10.67
N LEU A 509 18.24 -5.81 11.77
CA LEU A 509 19.43 -5.87 12.61
C LEU A 509 19.63 -7.26 13.25
N ALA A 510 18.56 -7.87 13.77
CA ALA A 510 18.60 -9.24 14.30
C ALA A 510 18.99 -10.26 13.21
N ASN A 511 18.48 -10.11 11.99
CA ASN A 511 18.87 -10.92 10.84
C ASN A 511 20.36 -10.78 10.48
N ILE A 512 20.93 -9.56 10.57
CA ILE A 512 22.36 -9.31 10.36
C ILE A 512 23.20 -10.03 11.43
N HIS A 513 22.84 -9.90 12.71
CA HIS A 513 23.53 -10.59 13.80
C HIS A 513 23.49 -12.13 13.64
N ARG A 514 22.35 -12.71 13.25
CA ARG A 514 22.27 -14.16 12.97
C ARG A 514 23.19 -14.57 11.81
N LYS A 515 23.27 -13.77 10.74
CA LYS A 515 24.18 -14.03 9.61
C LYS A 515 25.67 -13.90 9.99
N SER A 516 26.01 -13.09 10.99
CA SER A 516 27.38 -12.99 11.52
C SER A 516 27.70 -14.00 12.63
N GLY A 517 26.79 -14.94 12.93
CA GLY A 517 26.95 -15.93 14.01
C GLY A 517 26.71 -15.40 15.44
N ASP A 518 26.38 -14.11 15.60
CA ASP A 518 26.09 -13.49 16.90
C ASP A 518 24.63 -13.70 17.31
N GLN A 519 24.31 -14.95 17.68
CA GLN A 519 22.99 -15.30 18.19
C GLN A 519 22.64 -14.56 19.49
N SER A 520 23.63 -14.09 20.25
CA SER A 520 23.41 -13.36 21.51
C SER A 520 22.79 -11.97 21.25
N SER A 521 23.39 -11.19 20.35
CA SER A 521 22.86 -9.87 19.97
C SER A 521 21.54 -9.98 19.21
N ALA A 522 21.38 -10.98 18.33
CA ALA A 522 20.08 -11.25 17.69
C ALA A 522 18.97 -11.47 18.74
N ASN A 523 19.20 -12.37 19.70
CA ASN A 523 18.27 -12.64 20.80
C ASN A 523 18.00 -11.39 21.66
N LYS A 524 19.01 -10.53 21.88
CA LYS A 524 18.87 -9.27 22.62
C LYS A 524 17.96 -8.27 21.90
N VAL A 525 18.11 -8.10 20.59
CA VAL A 525 17.27 -7.21 19.77
C VAL A 525 15.83 -7.71 19.74
N GLU A 526 15.60 -9.01 19.53
CA GLU A 526 14.26 -9.59 19.52
C GLU A 526 13.55 -9.49 20.88
N ARG A 527 14.28 -9.69 22.00
CA ARG A 527 13.74 -9.43 23.36
C ARG A 527 13.39 -7.96 23.55
N ALA A 528 14.14 -7.03 22.96
CA ALA A 528 13.82 -5.62 23.02
C ALA A 528 12.52 -5.28 22.26
N ILE A 529 12.27 -5.91 21.10
CA ILE A 529 10.99 -5.78 20.38
C ILE A 529 9.83 -6.21 21.29
N MET A 530 9.90 -7.41 21.87
CA MET A 530 8.85 -7.94 22.75
C MET A 530 8.61 -7.02 23.96
N THR A 531 9.67 -6.65 24.70
CA THR A 531 9.54 -5.85 25.93
C THR A 531 8.98 -4.45 25.66
N GLN A 532 9.31 -3.84 24.51
CA GLN A 532 8.85 -2.50 24.14
C GLN A 532 7.38 -2.48 23.69
N ASN A 533 6.87 -3.58 23.13
CA ASN A 533 5.56 -3.61 22.47
C ASN A 533 4.49 -4.46 23.19
N ARG A 534 4.84 -5.21 24.24
CA ARG A 534 3.98 -6.16 25.00
C ARG A 534 2.64 -5.66 25.58
N ARG A 535 2.32 -4.37 25.48
CA ARG A 535 1.06 -3.77 25.97
C ARG A 535 0.25 -3.20 24.81
N ASP A 536 0.81 -2.16 24.18
CA ASP A 536 0.06 -1.30 23.24
C ASP A 536 0.18 -1.79 21.78
N ARG A 537 1.24 -2.56 21.46
CA ARG A 537 1.53 -3.12 20.13
C ARG A 537 1.82 -4.62 20.22
N THR A 538 0.89 -5.33 20.86
CA THR A 538 1.01 -6.78 21.08
C THR A 538 1.12 -7.55 19.77
N ASP A 539 0.53 -7.06 18.68
CA ASP A 539 0.71 -7.55 17.31
C ASP A 539 2.19 -7.68 16.89
N LEU A 540 3.00 -6.64 17.15
CA LEU A 540 4.44 -6.66 16.84
C LEU A 540 5.21 -7.66 17.71
N SER A 541 4.74 -7.89 18.94
CA SER A 541 5.32 -8.89 19.84
C SER A 541 4.95 -10.31 19.43
N VAL A 542 3.70 -10.52 18.98
CA VAL A 542 3.20 -11.79 18.46
C VAL A 542 3.94 -12.18 17.18
N GLY A 543 4.20 -11.24 16.26
CA GLY A 543 4.97 -11.53 15.04
C GLY A 543 6.35 -12.11 15.32
N ILE A 544 7.07 -11.59 16.33
CA ILE A 544 8.36 -12.14 16.77
C ILE A 544 8.20 -13.50 17.48
N ALA A 545 7.13 -13.70 18.25
CA ALA A 545 6.84 -15.00 18.85
C ALA A 545 6.52 -16.08 17.80
N ALA A 546 5.74 -15.73 16.77
CA ALA A 546 5.38 -16.60 15.65
C ALA A 546 6.64 -17.03 14.88
N GLN A 547 7.53 -16.09 14.53
CA GLN A 547 8.82 -16.40 13.89
C GLN A 547 9.64 -17.42 14.69
N LYS A 548 9.68 -17.31 16.02
CA LYS A 548 10.44 -18.22 16.90
C LYS A 548 9.83 -19.62 16.96
N VAL A 549 8.51 -19.69 17.12
CA VAL A 549 7.80 -20.98 17.18
C VAL A 549 7.82 -21.67 15.81
N ASN A 550 7.61 -20.93 14.71
CA ASN A 550 7.71 -21.47 13.35
C ASN A 550 9.14 -21.94 13.02
N ALA A 551 10.18 -21.20 13.45
CA ALA A 551 11.57 -21.64 13.30
C ALA A 551 11.86 -22.94 14.08
N ALA A 552 11.34 -23.06 15.31
CA ALA A 552 11.48 -24.29 16.10
C ALA A 552 10.72 -25.47 15.46
N ILE A 553 9.48 -25.27 15.00
CA ILE A 553 8.69 -26.27 14.26
C ILE A 553 9.45 -26.74 13.01
N ALA A 554 10.11 -25.84 12.28
CA ALA A 554 10.85 -26.16 11.07
C ALA A 554 12.09 -27.05 11.31
N THR A 555 12.60 -27.15 12.54
CA THR A 555 13.67 -28.12 12.89
C THR A 555 13.18 -29.57 12.97
N GLY A 556 11.87 -29.79 13.09
CA GLY A 556 11.27 -31.09 13.40
C GLY A 556 11.29 -31.47 14.89
N ASP A 557 12.04 -30.76 15.73
CA ASP A 557 12.03 -30.97 17.18
C ASP A 557 10.78 -30.34 17.81
N LEU A 558 9.76 -31.19 18.03
CA LEU A 558 8.50 -30.81 18.64
C LEU A 558 8.62 -30.52 20.14
N ASP A 559 9.67 -30.96 20.82
CA ASP A 559 9.91 -30.66 22.24
C ASP A 559 10.56 -29.28 22.39
N ALA A 560 11.50 -28.92 21.52
CA ALA A 560 12.00 -27.55 21.39
C ALA A 560 10.88 -26.58 20.98
N ALA A 561 10.04 -26.96 20.00
CA ALA A 561 8.88 -26.15 19.61
C ALA A 561 7.87 -25.98 20.76
N ALA A 562 7.59 -27.03 21.54
CA ALA A 562 6.72 -26.94 22.71
C ALA A 562 7.31 -26.07 23.82
N SER A 563 8.63 -26.12 24.04
CA SER A 563 9.33 -25.27 25.00
C SER A 563 9.22 -23.79 24.63
N GLU A 564 9.50 -23.45 23.36
CA GLU A 564 9.40 -22.08 22.88
C GLU A 564 7.93 -21.60 22.87
N PHE A 565 6.97 -22.44 22.46
CA PHE A 565 5.54 -22.12 22.51
C PHE A 565 5.07 -21.72 23.91
N HIS A 566 5.35 -22.52 24.95
CA HIS A 566 4.91 -22.22 26.32
C HIS A 566 5.58 -20.95 26.87
N LYS A 567 6.86 -20.76 26.57
CA LYS A 567 7.62 -19.55 26.93
C LYS A 567 7.04 -18.29 26.28
N GLN A 568 6.65 -18.35 25.00
CA GLN A 568 5.99 -17.24 24.33
C GLN A 568 4.58 -16.98 24.91
N LEU A 569 3.78 -18.04 25.11
CA LEU A 569 2.45 -17.95 25.71
C LEU A 569 2.48 -17.28 27.10
N HIS A 570 3.43 -17.68 27.95
CA HIS A 570 3.60 -17.06 29.27
C HIS A 570 4.14 -15.62 29.21
N SER A 571 4.95 -15.28 28.20
CA SER A 571 5.56 -13.95 28.08
C SER A 571 4.62 -12.87 27.53
N ILE A 572 3.70 -13.21 26.62
CA ILE A 572 2.86 -12.23 25.90
C ILE A 572 1.38 -12.61 25.80
N GLY A 573 0.97 -13.83 26.17
CA GLY A 573 -0.38 -14.35 25.92
C GLY A 573 -1.50 -13.48 26.48
N GLU A 574 -1.40 -13.07 27.75
CA GLU A 574 -2.41 -12.30 28.50
C GLU A 574 -2.99 -11.08 27.74
N ASN A 575 -2.17 -10.42 26.91
CA ASN A 575 -2.55 -9.23 26.15
C ASN A 575 -2.60 -9.44 24.62
N ALA A 576 -2.22 -10.63 24.14
CA ALA A 576 -2.14 -10.96 22.72
C ALA A 576 -3.36 -11.72 22.16
N GLY A 577 -4.18 -12.33 23.01
CA GLY A 577 -5.53 -12.81 22.67
C GLY A 577 -5.65 -13.59 21.36
N GLY A 578 -6.53 -13.11 20.47
CA GLY A 578 -6.79 -13.74 19.17
C GLY A 578 -5.60 -13.78 18.22
N ASP A 579 -4.71 -12.78 18.25
CA ASP A 579 -3.50 -12.78 17.41
C ASP A 579 -2.53 -13.88 17.82
N PHE A 580 -2.35 -14.11 19.13
CA PHE A 580 -1.52 -15.22 19.61
C PHE A 580 -2.06 -16.57 19.10
N VAL A 581 -3.36 -16.80 19.22
CA VAL A 581 -3.95 -18.07 18.77
C VAL A 581 -3.80 -18.24 17.26
N LYS A 582 -4.01 -17.18 16.45
CA LYS A 582 -3.87 -17.28 14.99
C LYS A 582 -2.43 -17.47 14.53
N GLN A 583 -1.49 -16.67 15.03
CA GLN A 583 -0.13 -16.59 14.50
C GLN A 583 0.85 -17.57 15.17
N VAL A 584 0.58 -17.98 16.42
CA VAL A 584 1.46 -18.88 17.20
C VAL A 584 0.76 -20.20 17.55
N GLY A 585 -0.50 -20.12 18.01
CA GLY A 585 -1.28 -21.27 18.45
C GLY A 585 -1.59 -22.26 17.32
N VAL A 586 -2.26 -21.80 16.26
CA VAL A 586 -2.70 -22.66 15.15
C VAL A 586 -1.52 -23.37 14.47
N PRO A 587 -0.42 -22.71 14.04
CA PRO A 587 0.72 -23.41 13.44
C PRO A 587 1.32 -24.50 14.33
N PHE A 588 1.45 -24.24 15.63
CA PHE A 588 1.96 -25.23 16.59
C PHE A 588 0.99 -26.41 16.79
N LEU A 589 -0.31 -26.15 16.89
CA LEU A 589 -1.32 -27.21 16.97
C LEU A 589 -1.37 -28.07 15.70
N GLU A 590 -1.27 -27.44 14.52
CA GLU A 590 -1.20 -28.15 13.24
C GLU A 590 0.04 -29.03 13.14
N ALA A 591 1.20 -28.53 13.57
CA ALA A 591 2.44 -29.31 13.64
C ALA A 591 2.29 -30.54 14.57
N LEU A 592 1.71 -30.37 15.75
CA LEU A 592 1.43 -31.48 16.67
C LEU A 592 0.44 -32.50 16.09
N MET A 593 -0.68 -32.03 15.53
CA MET A 593 -1.71 -32.91 14.93
C MET A 593 -1.19 -33.65 13.69
N LYS A 594 -0.36 -33.01 12.85
CA LYS A 594 0.29 -33.66 11.68
C LYS A 594 1.23 -34.79 12.10
N ASN A 595 1.84 -34.70 13.28
CA ASN A 595 2.70 -35.72 13.87
C ASN A 595 1.94 -36.66 14.84
N GLY A 596 0.61 -36.71 14.78
CA GLY A 596 -0.23 -37.60 15.59
C GLY A 596 -0.31 -37.26 17.09
N GLN A 597 0.30 -36.16 17.54
CA GLN A 597 0.39 -35.77 18.96
C GLN A 597 -0.89 -35.08 19.47
N ASN A 598 -2.07 -35.62 19.14
CA ASN A 598 -3.39 -35.03 19.43
C ASN A 598 -3.60 -34.74 20.93
N THR A 599 -3.10 -35.61 21.83
CA THR A 599 -3.16 -35.39 23.29
C THR A 599 -2.33 -34.18 23.74
N ARG A 600 -1.18 -33.92 23.11
CA ARG A 600 -0.37 -32.72 23.37
C ARG A 600 -1.04 -31.48 22.79
N ALA A 601 -1.61 -31.57 21.58
CA ALA A 601 -2.37 -30.47 20.99
C ALA A 601 -3.54 -30.04 21.89
N ARG A 602 -4.28 -31.01 22.46
CA ARG A 602 -5.37 -30.71 23.40
C ARG A 602 -4.87 -30.04 24.68
N ARG A 603 -3.78 -30.54 25.29
CA ARG A 603 -3.14 -29.87 26.45
C ARG A 603 -2.69 -28.45 26.14
N ALA A 604 -2.14 -28.20 24.95
CA ALA A 604 -1.74 -26.86 24.53
C ALA A 604 -2.95 -25.90 24.39
N ILE A 605 -4.10 -26.39 23.91
CA ILE A 605 -5.37 -25.63 23.91
C ILE A 605 -5.81 -25.32 25.34
N ASP A 606 -5.74 -26.28 26.26
CA ASP A 606 -6.09 -26.07 27.68
C ASP A 606 -5.18 -25.01 28.33
N THR A 607 -3.86 -25.06 28.08
CA THR A 607 -2.92 -24.02 28.55
C THR A 607 -3.22 -22.66 27.93
N MET A 608 -3.58 -22.58 26.64
CA MET A 608 -4.00 -21.31 26.03
C MET A 608 -5.27 -20.75 26.69
N ARG A 609 -6.27 -21.58 26.99
CA ARG A 609 -7.46 -21.11 27.73
C ARG A 609 -7.11 -20.52 29.09
N GLN A 610 -6.19 -21.15 29.81
CA GLN A 610 -5.76 -20.69 31.14
C GLN A 610 -4.97 -19.38 31.10
N GLN A 611 -4.14 -19.16 30.08
CA GLN A 611 -3.26 -17.98 29.98
C GLN A 611 -3.87 -16.80 29.21
N LEU A 612 -4.78 -17.06 28.26
CA LEU A 612 -5.47 -16.02 27.48
C LEU A 612 -6.79 -15.57 28.13
N THR A 613 -7.36 -16.40 29.02
CA THR A 613 -8.60 -16.14 29.78
C THR A 613 -9.75 -15.51 28.95
N PRO A 614 -10.14 -16.08 27.80
CA PRO A 614 -11.20 -15.50 26.96
C PRO A 614 -12.56 -15.52 27.67
N GLU A 615 -13.37 -14.49 27.44
CA GLU A 615 -14.74 -14.42 27.90
C GLU A 615 -15.56 -15.61 27.36
N ARG A 616 -16.39 -16.20 28.21
CA ARG A 616 -17.17 -17.40 27.86
C ARG A 616 -18.17 -17.08 26.74
N GLY A 617 -18.05 -17.78 25.61
CA GLY A 617 -18.87 -17.55 24.43
C GLY A 617 -18.36 -16.44 23.51
N SER A 618 -17.17 -15.88 23.77
CA SER A 618 -16.50 -14.99 22.82
C SER A 618 -16.07 -15.70 21.54
N LEU A 619 -15.66 -14.93 20.53
CA LEU A 619 -15.11 -15.50 19.30
C LEU A 619 -13.84 -16.32 19.58
N LEU A 620 -12.99 -15.89 20.53
CA LEU A 620 -11.80 -16.63 20.90
C LEU A 620 -12.12 -17.94 21.66
N ASP A 621 -13.07 -17.92 22.62
CA ASP A 621 -13.52 -19.15 23.28
C ASP A 621 -14.11 -20.13 22.26
N MET A 622 -14.96 -19.64 21.32
CA MET A 622 -15.53 -20.47 20.26
C MET A 622 -14.45 -21.06 19.32
N ALA A 623 -13.45 -20.28 18.91
CA ALA A 623 -12.35 -20.77 18.07
C ALA A 623 -11.52 -21.84 18.80
N LEU A 624 -11.20 -21.63 20.08
CA LEU A 624 -10.49 -22.63 20.89
C LEU A 624 -11.33 -23.91 21.10
N ARG A 625 -12.67 -23.83 21.08
CA ARG A 625 -13.55 -25.03 21.13
C ARG A 625 -13.52 -25.80 19.82
N GLU A 626 -13.48 -25.11 18.69
CA GLU A 626 -13.39 -25.74 17.37
C GLU A 626 -12.04 -26.44 17.16
N LEU A 627 -10.93 -25.80 17.58
CA LEU A 627 -9.61 -26.43 17.63
C LEU A 627 -9.59 -27.65 18.55
N GLU A 628 -10.29 -27.61 19.70
CA GLU A 628 -10.39 -28.79 20.58
C GLU A 628 -11.15 -29.94 19.90
N LEU A 629 -12.18 -29.64 19.12
CA LEU A 629 -12.94 -30.64 18.35
C LEU A 629 -12.11 -31.22 17.19
N SER A 630 -11.28 -30.43 16.51
CA SER A 630 -10.41 -30.95 15.43
C SER A 630 -9.39 -31.97 15.94
N THR A 631 -8.89 -31.84 17.18
CA THR A 631 -8.01 -32.87 17.79
C THR A 631 -8.68 -34.23 17.99
N LYS A 632 -10.02 -34.28 18.01
CA LYS A 632 -10.82 -35.52 18.22
C LYS A 632 -11.21 -36.20 16.91
N ASN A 633 -11.37 -35.41 15.83
CA ASN A 633 -12.00 -35.90 14.60
C ASN A 633 -11.01 -36.42 13.54
N ARG A 634 -9.68 -36.21 13.69
CA ARG A 634 -8.69 -36.75 12.74
C ARG A 634 -8.34 -38.23 12.94
N THR A 635 -8.81 -38.88 14.00
CA THR A 635 -8.73 -40.34 14.15
C THR A 635 -9.83 -41.07 13.38
N LYS A 636 -9.74 -41.07 12.03
CA LYS A 636 -10.24 -42.09 11.08
C LYS A 636 -10.26 -41.59 9.62
N VAL A 637 -9.23 -41.92 8.86
CA VAL A 637 -9.27 -42.39 7.46
C VAL A 637 -8.13 -43.43 7.34
N PRO A 638 -8.26 -44.50 6.53
CA PRO A 638 -7.18 -45.48 6.32
C PRO A 638 -5.88 -44.89 5.76
#